data_AF-A0DR46-F1
#
_entry.id   AF-A0DR46-F1
#
_cell.length_a   1.000
_cell.length_b   1.000
_cell.length_c   1.000
_cell.angle_alpha   90.00
_cell.angle_beta   90.00
_cell.angle_gamma   90.00
#
_symmetry.space_group_name_H-M   'P 1'
#
loop_
_entity.id
_entity.type
_entity.pdbx_description
1 polymer ?
#
loop_
_entity_poly.entity_id
_entity_poly.type
_entity_poly.pdbx_seq_one_letter_code
_entity_poly.pdbx_strand_id
1 'polypeptide(L)'
;MKKGPKFIKYVVNSGDRGKAKSCQICNQSFSALSAKEHQCKRCKRAVCEKCSPYKAFTIIDGVPSKTAHRQCYLCKEESESLKKFINQYKIVFMEDTFSKEWLKSFGSSVEQANLDFDQSQREESNLRNKEESVKMKSELPQVFQEIVHFKNYSLSEFFYLVIKDFNITLILDSINRVLGTFLKIYPEVGYAPDQVFTTLFLLCFCSEASAYQILVFMYSLIIPHYTYPLSLRKEKCEFFTEIDKTMQVLTQAYKISSQDSPYVKTFLRYRLVRYIQSFTINFFLFETTFFIINQLFLQPQTGYDDLTKYLATAYNGYIQIFRQQSQDEIELILLRNVRSGKIQDGYFLTKQVDFSKVIPVVQKSSSNISARQPSFLQDSESGTGIKQQDQIIILRTEIERQQKIIQEQQSKIDKQKLEIENLELKLQQTQQVISLYKSPGKDINLDQYISQQDEELQNLRRVTQQQKQNNFDLEKQQMQAYIKKLESQVFIEYKANIQLKEQLEQSQLSKSQASTASQDQYEYEILEKNLQKYKRKYEKLKAKQSSQDQNQQRSKKDEIAIAELEAKLQLKEKQISELELKLNKNKFDTTAKIVELESSIEQLEKQNKLYKKSIQDIETRQSSLYKQDNGLVQQLQRQITDSQNESNLQLRQVQERFNQQIQQLQQQLQKEQKARFLAESQLKDLTIKLEIQEKQQKQVTTSIQNSYQDISNGGELQKEIQRLQAQLKEQEERYQQLKSKHYAHLQMMIQVEKDKLINPEIQLSLINSQEKELTVLQEKLEKKKTKIKQLKQKEKAWMKINQDNVVKINQTTDGKHIGELLTKTIVLLNLDGKVSTNHINDQAIALIVEKISHLIEQQTTFSEEFSNIFEDGQFVQKLNELMDEVEDSFVFDYNSLKSLIEKVNSVFSRINSTKQKILQIFRQTFDQNDLNQNPNLDIVILQLQQKLQQFQIDKEELESRIQQLQLSKNKYLEVQEESKREKKILQGVRDIIIDLPIFSPSEVFSFSDQRFKNKQVDQEDAKLILEVRNQQITTLKVILTEKQTQLETLNNGMIKLKDLMSNYFVQIMK
;
A
#
# COMPACT_ATOMS: atom_id res chain seq x y z
N MET A 1 -3.10 28.58 -44.34
CA MET A 1 -3.08 27.53 -43.29
C MET A 1 -2.45 28.14 -42.04
N LYS A 2 -3.04 27.99 -40.85
CA LYS A 2 -2.35 28.36 -39.60
C LYS A 2 -1.09 27.49 -39.51
N LYS A 3 0.09 28.08 -39.30
CA LYS A 3 1.32 27.31 -39.04
C LYS A 3 1.05 26.41 -37.83
N GLY A 4 1.43 25.13 -37.90
CA GLY A 4 1.29 24.21 -36.77
C GLY A 4 2.05 24.70 -35.53
N PRO A 5 1.81 24.09 -34.35
CA PRO A 5 2.56 24.44 -33.14
C PRO A 5 4.05 24.22 -33.38
N LYS A 6 4.85 25.15 -32.88
CA LYS A 6 6.30 25.15 -33.04
C LYS A 6 7.00 24.38 -31.93
N PHE A 7 6.40 24.34 -30.74
CA PHE A 7 7.05 23.88 -29.53
C PHE A 7 6.49 22.55 -29.03
N ILE A 8 5.15 22.46 -28.90
CA ILE A 8 4.53 21.29 -28.30
C ILE A 8 4.15 20.27 -29.37
N LYS A 9 4.67 19.06 -29.19
CA LYS A 9 4.30 17.91 -30.03
C LYS A 9 2.92 17.42 -29.59
N TYR A 10 2.09 17.09 -30.56
CA TYR A 10 0.71 16.73 -30.31
C TYR A 10 0.22 15.69 -31.32
N VAL A 11 -0.84 14.99 -30.92
CA VAL A 11 -1.53 14.05 -31.79
C VAL A 11 -2.49 14.84 -32.68
N VAL A 12 -2.21 14.87 -33.99
CA VAL A 12 -3.05 15.56 -34.97
C VAL A 12 -4.39 14.84 -35.06
N ASN A 13 -5.45 15.50 -34.60
CA ASN A 13 -6.80 14.95 -34.66
C ASN A 13 -7.45 15.30 -36.00
N SER A 14 -6.96 14.69 -37.08
CA SER A 14 -7.55 14.85 -38.42
C SER A 14 -8.87 14.06 -38.50
N GLY A 15 -9.87 14.71 -39.08
CA GLY A 15 -11.20 14.13 -39.25
C GLY A 15 -11.96 15.00 -40.23
N ASP A 16 -11.74 14.80 -41.51
CA ASP A 16 -12.58 15.42 -42.52
C ASP A 16 -13.86 14.59 -42.65
N ARG A 17 -15.01 15.27 -42.63
CA ARG A 17 -16.29 14.61 -42.87
C ARG A 17 -16.30 14.01 -44.28
N GLY A 18 -16.86 12.82 -44.44
CA GLY A 18 -17.03 12.15 -45.73
C GLY A 18 -15.85 11.27 -46.15
N LYS A 19 -14.76 11.21 -45.37
CA LYS A 19 -13.60 10.36 -45.68
C LYS A 19 -13.71 8.94 -45.13
N ALA A 20 -14.44 8.76 -44.03
CA ALA A 20 -14.55 7.45 -43.40
C ALA A 20 -15.61 6.60 -44.14
N LYS A 21 -15.31 5.31 -44.36
CA LYS A 21 -16.27 4.37 -44.99
C LYS A 21 -17.23 3.72 -43.99
N SER A 22 -16.89 3.74 -42.71
CA SER A 22 -17.67 3.14 -41.63
C SER A 22 -17.48 3.86 -40.30
N CYS A 23 -18.41 3.63 -39.38
CA CYS A 23 -18.33 4.14 -38.03
C CYS A 23 -17.09 3.60 -37.32
N GLN A 24 -16.24 4.49 -36.81
CA GLN A 24 -15.00 4.13 -36.11
C GLN A 24 -15.22 3.55 -34.69
N ILE A 25 -16.46 3.22 -34.33
CA ILE A 25 -16.81 2.61 -33.05
C ILE A 25 -17.48 1.26 -33.27
N CYS A 26 -18.59 1.22 -34.01
CA CYS A 26 -19.32 -0.03 -34.28
C CYS A 26 -19.01 -0.68 -35.64
N ASN A 27 -18.12 -0.09 -36.43
CA ASN A 27 -17.76 -0.52 -37.80
C ASN A 27 -18.92 -0.61 -38.80
N GLN A 28 -20.10 -0.10 -38.46
CA GLN A 28 -21.24 -0.02 -39.39
C GLN A 28 -20.87 0.88 -40.59
N SER A 29 -20.95 0.32 -41.79
CA SER A 29 -20.69 1.07 -43.03
C SER A 29 -21.62 2.27 -43.17
N PHE A 30 -21.06 3.42 -43.54
CA PHE A 30 -21.85 4.58 -43.87
C PHE A 30 -22.48 4.39 -45.25
N SER A 31 -23.78 4.60 -45.35
CA SER A 31 -24.50 4.57 -46.62
C SER A 31 -25.61 5.61 -46.60
N ALA A 32 -26.06 6.03 -47.79
CA ALA A 32 -27.14 7.02 -47.90
C ALA A 32 -28.44 6.56 -47.21
N LEU A 33 -28.68 5.25 -47.13
CA LEU A 33 -29.94 4.67 -46.65
C LEU A 33 -29.86 4.10 -45.22
N SER A 34 -28.72 3.55 -44.78
CA SER A 34 -28.64 2.82 -43.50
C SER A 34 -28.04 3.61 -42.34
N ALA A 35 -27.02 4.45 -42.59
CA ALA A 35 -26.34 5.20 -41.54
C ALA A 35 -25.62 6.42 -42.13
N LYS A 36 -26.07 7.61 -41.74
CA LYS A 36 -25.37 8.87 -42.05
C LYS A 36 -24.10 9.00 -41.21
N GLU A 37 -23.03 9.47 -41.84
CA GLU A 37 -21.81 9.84 -41.11
C GLU A 37 -22.07 11.09 -40.26
N HIS A 38 -21.78 10.98 -38.98
CA HIS A 38 -21.62 12.11 -38.08
C HIS A 38 -20.18 12.20 -37.60
N GLN A 39 -19.83 13.35 -37.05
CA GLN A 39 -18.52 13.58 -36.46
C GLN A 39 -18.67 13.99 -35.00
N CYS A 40 -18.02 13.24 -34.10
CA CYS A 40 -17.90 13.64 -32.70
C CYS A 40 -17.04 14.91 -32.62
N LYS A 41 -17.56 16.03 -32.09
CA LYS A 41 -16.79 17.28 -32.07
C LYS A 41 -15.65 17.30 -31.04
N ARG A 42 -15.70 16.42 -30.03
CA ARG A 42 -14.64 16.22 -29.02
C ARG A 42 -13.45 15.44 -29.59
N CYS A 43 -13.65 14.16 -29.95
CA CYS A 43 -12.54 13.30 -30.42
C CYS A 43 -12.37 13.24 -31.94
N LYS A 44 -13.21 13.92 -32.72
CA LYS A 44 -13.23 13.94 -34.21
C LYS A 44 -13.47 12.59 -34.89
N ARG A 45 -13.81 11.53 -34.15
CA ARG A 45 -14.20 10.24 -34.75
C ARG A 45 -15.40 10.40 -35.68
N ALA A 46 -15.37 9.68 -36.81
CA ALA A 46 -16.54 9.47 -37.66
C ALA A 46 -17.43 8.38 -37.04
N VAL A 47 -18.68 8.71 -36.76
CA VAL A 47 -19.60 7.91 -35.95
C VAL A 47 -20.99 7.88 -36.55
N CYS A 48 -21.71 6.76 -36.41
CA CYS A 48 -23.12 6.72 -36.78
C CYS A 48 -23.99 7.39 -35.70
N GLU A 49 -25.28 7.58 -36.00
CA GLU A 49 -26.23 8.24 -35.11
C GLU A 49 -26.35 7.50 -33.75
N LYS A 50 -26.44 6.17 -33.78
CA LYS A 50 -26.52 5.32 -32.58
C LYS A 50 -25.28 5.45 -31.69
N CYS A 51 -24.10 5.63 -32.28
CA CYS A 51 -22.86 5.79 -31.52
C CYS A 51 -22.64 7.22 -30.99
N SER A 52 -23.49 8.17 -31.37
CA SER A 52 -23.35 9.57 -30.98
C SER A 52 -24.68 10.27 -30.72
N PRO A 53 -25.54 9.72 -29.84
CA PRO A 53 -26.86 10.28 -29.56
C PRO A 53 -26.78 11.56 -28.71
N TYR A 54 -25.63 11.84 -28.11
CA TYR A 54 -25.47 12.89 -27.12
C TYR A 54 -25.03 14.22 -27.73
N LYS A 55 -25.44 15.32 -27.10
CA LYS A 55 -24.94 16.68 -27.37
C LYS A 55 -24.44 17.31 -26.07
N ALA A 56 -23.26 17.91 -26.09
CA ALA A 56 -22.69 18.61 -24.96
C ALA A 56 -21.85 19.81 -25.42
N PHE A 57 -21.62 20.77 -24.53
CA PHE A 57 -20.63 21.83 -24.76
C PHE A 57 -19.24 21.19 -24.71
N THR A 58 -18.55 21.15 -25.87
CA THR A 58 -17.24 20.51 -25.99
C THR A 58 -16.16 21.57 -25.89
N ILE A 59 -15.04 21.25 -25.24
CA ILE A 59 -13.87 22.12 -25.24
C ILE A 59 -13.18 22.02 -26.61
N ILE A 60 -13.15 23.12 -27.36
CA ILE A 60 -12.52 23.23 -28.68
C ILE A 60 -11.49 24.35 -28.57
N ASP A 61 -10.24 24.06 -28.93
CA ASP A 61 -9.12 25.01 -28.85
C ASP A 61 -8.99 25.67 -27.46
N GLY A 62 -9.23 24.89 -26.41
CA GLY A 62 -9.13 25.31 -25.00
C GLY A 62 -10.31 26.13 -24.48
N VAL A 63 -11.33 26.38 -25.30
CA VAL A 63 -12.52 27.16 -24.92
C VAL A 63 -13.78 26.29 -25.04
N PRO A 64 -14.76 26.39 -24.12
CA PRO A 64 -16.05 25.76 -24.31
C PRO A 64 -16.72 26.26 -25.58
N SER A 65 -17.27 25.34 -26.37
CA SER A 65 -18.09 25.72 -27.50
C SER A 65 -19.29 26.55 -27.04
N LYS A 66 -19.69 27.56 -27.82
CA LYS A 66 -20.89 28.37 -27.52
C LYS A 66 -22.19 27.58 -27.67
N THR A 67 -22.16 26.46 -28.40
CA THR A 67 -23.33 25.62 -28.67
C THR A 67 -23.01 24.17 -28.32
N ALA A 68 -24.04 23.41 -27.94
CA ALA A 68 -23.90 21.98 -27.70
C ALA A 68 -23.63 21.26 -29.03
N HIS A 69 -22.58 20.45 -29.06
CA HIS A 69 -22.16 19.68 -30.22
C HIS A 69 -22.32 18.19 -29.99
N ARG A 70 -22.50 17.44 -31.09
CA ARG A 70 -22.65 15.99 -31.05
C ARG A 70 -21.37 15.33 -30.50
N GLN A 71 -21.54 14.44 -29.53
CA GLN A 71 -20.49 13.70 -28.83
C GLN A 71 -20.78 12.20 -28.92
N CYS A 72 -19.75 11.39 -29.18
CA CYS A 72 -19.90 9.94 -29.16
C CYS A 72 -20.04 9.40 -27.73
N TYR A 73 -20.65 8.23 -27.54
CA TYR A 73 -20.89 7.67 -26.21
C TYR A 73 -19.60 7.46 -25.41
N LEU A 74 -18.53 6.96 -26.05
CA LEU A 74 -17.21 6.80 -25.41
C LEU A 74 -16.67 8.12 -24.86
N CYS A 75 -16.85 9.22 -25.61
CA CYS A 75 -16.41 10.52 -25.16
C CYS A 75 -17.31 11.09 -24.07
N LYS A 76 -18.61 10.77 -24.06
CA LYS A 76 -19.52 11.19 -23.00
C LYS A 76 -19.15 10.51 -21.69
N GLU A 77 -19.00 9.18 -21.70
CA GLU A 77 -18.61 8.38 -20.53
C GLU A 77 -17.29 8.88 -19.94
N GLU A 78 -16.30 9.14 -20.79
CA GLU A 78 -15.02 9.70 -20.36
C GLU A 78 -15.17 11.09 -19.74
N SER A 79 -15.91 12.02 -20.36
CA SER A 79 -16.17 13.35 -19.79
C SER A 79 -16.89 13.27 -18.42
N GLU A 80 -17.84 12.35 -18.25
CA GLU A 80 -18.54 12.13 -16.98
C GLU A 80 -17.61 11.53 -15.92
N SER A 81 -16.80 10.54 -16.29
CA SER A 81 -15.77 9.95 -15.42
C SER A 81 -14.78 11.01 -14.94
N LEU A 82 -14.35 11.89 -15.84
CA LEU A 82 -13.37 12.95 -15.57
C LEU A 82 -13.94 14.00 -14.60
N LYS A 83 -15.20 14.41 -14.78
CA LYS A 83 -15.91 15.27 -13.82
C LYS A 83 -16.07 14.60 -12.45
N LYS A 84 -16.42 13.31 -12.44
CA LYS A 84 -16.53 12.53 -11.21
C LYS A 84 -15.19 12.45 -10.49
N PHE A 85 -14.11 12.19 -11.22
CA PHE A 85 -12.74 12.13 -10.69
C PHE A 85 -12.35 13.45 -10.03
N ILE A 86 -12.52 14.58 -10.71
CA ILE A 86 -12.21 15.92 -10.17
C ILE A 86 -13.01 16.18 -8.88
N ASN A 87 -14.31 15.91 -8.90
CA ASN A 87 -15.19 16.14 -7.74
C ASN A 87 -14.87 15.20 -6.56
N GLN A 88 -14.61 13.93 -6.84
CA GLN A 88 -14.34 12.90 -5.83
C GLN A 88 -13.04 13.19 -5.08
N TYR A 89 -11.99 13.57 -5.80
CA TYR A 89 -10.68 13.85 -5.21
C TYR A 89 -10.48 15.33 -4.87
N LYS A 90 -11.50 16.18 -5.07
CA LYS A 90 -11.47 17.63 -4.84
C LYS A 90 -10.24 18.28 -5.50
N ILE A 91 -10.05 17.98 -6.78
CA ILE A 91 -8.89 18.47 -7.54
C ILE A 91 -9.05 19.97 -7.79
N VAL A 92 -8.12 20.75 -7.23
CA VAL A 92 -8.02 22.21 -7.37
C VAL A 92 -6.62 22.56 -7.82
N PHE A 93 -6.50 23.51 -8.75
CA PHE A 93 -5.21 23.99 -9.23
C PHE A 93 -4.41 24.62 -8.08
N MET A 94 -3.13 24.26 -7.98
CA MET A 94 -2.19 24.70 -6.94
C MET A 94 -2.50 24.20 -5.52
N GLU A 95 -3.29 23.14 -5.37
CA GLU A 95 -3.55 22.50 -4.07
C GLU A 95 -3.01 21.07 -4.01
N ASP A 96 -2.49 20.69 -2.84
CA ASP A 96 -1.93 19.37 -2.58
C ASP A 96 -3.02 18.30 -2.39
N THR A 97 -3.28 17.54 -3.45
CA THR A 97 -4.22 16.42 -3.46
C THR A 97 -3.47 15.09 -3.46
N PHE A 98 -2.99 14.65 -4.63
CA PHE A 98 -2.20 13.42 -4.79
C PHE A 98 -0.71 13.62 -4.43
N SER A 99 -0.23 14.86 -4.44
CA SER A 99 1.16 15.19 -4.12
C SER A 99 1.61 14.67 -2.75
N LYS A 100 0.71 14.58 -1.77
CA LYS A 100 1.02 14.05 -0.43
C LYS A 100 1.48 12.59 -0.48
N GLU A 101 0.78 11.77 -1.26
CA GLU A 101 1.12 10.37 -1.43
C GLU A 101 2.40 10.21 -2.25
N TRP A 102 2.54 11.02 -3.31
CA TRP A 102 3.74 11.02 -4.16
C TRP A 102 4.99 11.46 -3.39
N LEU A 103 4.94 12.56 -2.64
CA LEU A 103 6.07 13.00 -1.82
C LEU A 103 6.43 11.94 -0.78
N LYS A 104 5.43 11.30 -0.16
CA LYS A 104 5.67 10.22 0.80
C LYS A 104 6.39 9.03 0.17
N SER A 105 6.07 8.62 -1.06
CA SER A 105 6.79 7.53 -1.74
C SER A 105 8.22 7.91 -2.12
N PHE A 106 8.53 9.20 -2.22
CA PHE A 106 9.91 9.72 -2.32
C PHE A 106 10.60 9.93 -0.96
N GLY A 107 9.94 9.61 0.17
CA GLY A 107 10.50 9.83 1.51
C GLY A 107 10.49 11.31 1.95
N SER A 108 9.60 12.12 1.40
CA SER A 108 9.44 13.55 1.69
C SER A 108 8.03 13.88 2.18
N SER A 109 7.83 15.11 2.68
CA SER A 109 6.54 15.63 3.09
C SER A 109 6.24 16.98 2.43
N VAL A 110 5.00 17.45 2.53
CA VAL A 110 4.62 18.77 1.99
C VAL A 110 5.35 19.89 2.73
N GLU A 111 5.57 19.75 4.04
CA GLU A 111 6.30 20.71 4.86
C GLU A 111 7.75 20.81 4.41
N GLN A 112 8.40 19.67 4.16
CA GLN A 112 9.77 19.66 3.63
C GLN A 112 9.83 20.29 2.24
N ALA A 113 8.89 19.98 1.36
CA ALA A 113 8.82 20.58 0.02
C ALA A 113 8.69 22.12 0.09
N ASN A 114 7.92 22.66 1.05
CA ASN A 114 7.81 24.10 1.26
C ASN A 114 9.14 24.72 1.71
N LEU A 115 9.84 24.09 2.66
CA LEU A 115 11.15 24.55 3.12
C LEU A 115 12.17 24.56 1.97
N ASP A 116 12.25 23.46 1.21
CA ASP A 116 13.17 23.30 0.08
C ASP A 116 12.90 24.32 -1.02
N PHE A 117 11.61 24.57 -1.33
CA PHE A 117 11.22 25.54 -2.34
C PHE A 117 11.53 26.97 -1.92
N ASP A 118 11.21 27.35 -0.68
CA ASP A 118 11.52 28.68 -0.13
C ASP A 118 13.03 28.94 -0.07
N GLN A 119 13.82 27.93 0.30
CA GLN A 119 15.28 28.02 0.29
C GLN A 119 15.79 28.22 -1.14
N SER A 120 15.31 27.41 -2.08
CA SER A 120 15.71 27.46 -3.48
C SER A 120 15.37 28.80 -4.15
N GLN A 121 14.23 29.41 -3.80
CA GLN A 121 13.88 30.74 -4.27
C GLN A 121 14.81 31.84 -3.73
N ARG A 122 15.35 31.69 -2.51
CA ARG A 122 16.32 32.65 -1.95
C ARG A 122 17.70 32.48 -2.57
N GLU A 123 18.14 31.24 -2.78
CA GLU A 123 19.44 30.95 -3.42
C GLU A 123 19.50 31.40 -4.88
N GLU A 124 18.34 31.51 -5.52
CA GLU A 124 18.17 31.95 -6.91
C GLU A 124 18.90 33.25 -7.26
N SER A 125 19.00 34.19 -6.32
CA SER A 125 19.65 35.48 -6.55
C SER A 125 21.15 35.33 -6.87
N ASN A 126 21.78 34.28 -6.36
CA ASN A 126 23.24 34.12 -6.31
C ASN A 126 23.81 33.26 -7.46
N LEU A 127 22.97 32.58 -8.23
CA LEU A 127 23.41 31.64 -9.26
C LEU A 127 23.80 32.37 -10.56
N ARG A 128 25.00 32.03 -11.09
CA ARG A 128 25.59 32.67 -12.27
C ARG A 128 25.00 32.18 -13.60
N ASN A 129 24.50 30.94 -13.67
CA ASN A 129 23.98 30.37 -14.91
C ASN A 129 22.44 30.49 -14.96
N LYS A 130 21.94 31.52 -15.65
CA LYS A 130 20.50 31.80 -15.80
C LYS A 130 19.96 31.51 -17.21
N GLU A 131 20.78 31.02 -18.13
CA GLU A 131 20.45 30.96 -19.56
C GLU A 131 19.19 30.14 -19.85
N GLU A 132 19.10 28.93 -19.28
CA GLU A 132 17.99 28.00 -19.53
C GLU A 132 16.66 28.52 -18.95
N SER A 133 16.71 29.15 -17.77
CA SER A 133 15.52 29.76 -17.16
C SER A 133 15.06 31.03 -17.88
N VAL A 134 16.01 31.86 -18.37
CA VAL A 134 15.70 33.03 -19.21
C VAL A 134 15.03 32.60 -20.51
N LYS A 135 15.55 31.54 -21.14
CA LYS A 135 14.94 30.95 -22.35
C LYS A 135 13.55 30.41 -22.08
N MET A 136 13.37 29.67 -20.98
CA MET A 136 12.05 29.18 -20.58
C MET A 136 11.06 30.34 -20.41
N LYS A 137 11.44 31.37 -19.65
CA LYS A 137 10.58 32.53 -19.38
C LYS A 137 10.17 33.30 -20.64
N SER A 138 11.07 33.43 -21.63
CA SER A 138 10.76 34.13 -22.87
C SER A 138 9.83 33.33 -23.80
N GLU A 139 9.95 32.00 -23.80
CA GLU A 139 9.10 31.12 -24.62
C GLU A 139 7.76 30.77 -23.95
N LEU A 140 7.67 30.86 -22.61
CA LEU A 140 6.54 30.41 -21.80
C LEU A 140 5.16 30.88 -22.29
N PRO A 141 4.92 32.17 -22.62
CA PRO A 141 3.59 32.60 -23.10
C PRO A 141 3.18 31.90 -24.40
N GLN A 142 4.12 31.72 -25.33
CA GLN A 142 3.84 31.08 -26.62
C GLN A 142 3.65 29.57 -26.46
N VAL A 143 4.48 28.92 -25.63
CA VAL A 143 4.34 27.49 -25.32
C VAL A 143 2.99 27.23 -24.65
N PHE A 144 2.60 28.05 -23.67
CA PHE A 144 1.29 27.92 -23.01
C PHE A 144 0.13 28.13 -23.99
N GLN A 145 0.23 29.10 -24.90
CA GLN A 145 -0.77 29.27 -25.95
C GLN A 145 -0.89 28.01 -26.81
N GLU A 146 0.22 27.39 -27.20
CA GLU A 146 0.20 26.12 -27.95
C GLU A 146 -0.42 24.98 -27.13
N ILE A 147 -0.11 24.89 -25.83
CA ILE A 147 -0.72 23.93 -24.91
C ILE A 147 -2.25 24.07 -24.88
N VAL A 148 -2.77 25.31 -24.85
CA VAL A 148 -4.21 25.56 -24.83
C VAL A 148 -4.88 25.06 -26.13
N HIS A 149 -4.20 25.18 -27.28
CA HIS A 149 -4.78 24.91 -28.60
C HIS A 149 -4.50 23.50 -29.14
N PHE A 150 -3.36 22.90 -28.80
CA PHE A 150 -2.81 21.71 -29.44
C PHE A 150 -2.56 20.55 -28.46
N LYS A 151 -3.44 20.38 -27.49
CA LYS A 151 -3.43 19.22 -26.58
C LYS A 151 -4.46 18.17 -26.97
N ASN A 152 -4.27 16.95 -26.49
CA ASN A 152 -5.25 15.88 -26.66
C ASN A 152 -6.63 16.34 -26.13
N TYR A 153 -7.72 15.83 -26.71
CA TYR A 153 -9.06 16.27 -26.33
C TYR A 153 -9.41 15.93 -24.86
N SER A 154 -8.76 14.91 -24.31
CA SER A 154 -8.98 14.42 -22.94
C SER A 154 -8.35 15.33 -21.88
N LEU A 155 -7.04 15.63 -21.98
CA LEU A 155 -6.38 16.60 -21.10
C LEU A 155 -6.86 18.02 -21.39
N SER A 156 -7.30 18.32 -22.61
CA SER A 156 -7.91 19.62 -22.91
C SER A 156 -9.09 19.90 -22.00
N GLU A 157 -10.00 18.94 -21.89
CA GLU A 157 -11.15 19.03 -21.00
C GLU A 157 -10.74 19.01 -19.53
N PHE A 158 -9.81 18.14 -19.12
CA PHE A 158 -9.31 18.11 -17.74
C PHE A 158 -8.73 19.46 -17.30
N PHE A 159 -7.77 19.99 -18.06
CA PHE A 159 -7.17 21.29 -17.74
C PHE A 159 -8.21 22.40 -17.75
N TYR A 160 -9.13 22.44 -18.73
CA TYR A 160 -10.20 23.43 -18.71
C TYR A 160 -11.02 23.34 -17.41
N LEU A 161 -11.42 22.13 -16.99
CA LEU A 161 -12.25 21.96 -15.79
C LEU A 161 -11.52 22.37 -14.51
N VAL A 162 -10.21 22.16 -14.42
CA VAL A 162 -9.40 22.47 -13.23
C VAL A 162 -8.93 23.93 -13.19
N ILE A 163 -8.63 24.55 -14.34
CA ILE A 163 -7.99 25.88 -14.39
C ILE A 163 -8.91 27.03 -14.85
N LYS A 164 -10.14 26.74 -15.31
CA LYS A 164 -11.06 27.75 -15.89
C LYS A 164 -11.32 28.97 -14.99
N ASP A 165 -11.22 28.81 -13.68
CA ASP A 165 -11.52 29.85 -12.69
C ASP A 165 -10.28 30.70 -12.34
N PHE A 166 -9.12 30.39 -12.92
CA PHE A 166 -7.85 31.06 -12.68
C PHE A 166 -7.47 31.99 -13.83
N ASN A 167 -6.86 33.13 -13.49
CA ASN A 167 -6.32 34.05 -14.48
C ASN A 167 -5.09 33.43 -15.18
N ILE A 168 -5.01 33.54 -16.51
CA ILE A 168 -3.87 33.08 -17.31
C ILE A 168 -2.54 33.62 -16.75
N THR A 169 -2.48 34.90 -16.34
CA THR A 169 -1.27 35.49 -15.76
C THR A 169 -0.82 34.74 -14.50
N LEU A 170 -1.75 34.40 -13.61
CA LEU A 170 -1.46 33.64 -12.40
C LEU A 170 -0.93 32.23 -12.74
N ILE A 171 -1.52 31.57 -13.74
CA ILE A 171 -1.05 30.25 -14.21
C ILE A 171 0.38 30.35 -14.75
N LEU A 172 0.66 31.34 -15.60
CA LEU A 172 2.00 31.56 -16.17
C LEU A 172 3.02 31.88 -15.07
N ASP A 173 2.66 32.74 -14.12
CA ASP A 173 3.54 33.11 -13.00
C ASP A 173 3.87 31.90 -12.14
N SER A 174 2.89 31.02 -11.88
CA SER A 174 3.07 29.80 -11.08
C SER A 174 3.99 28.80 -11.79
N ILE A 175 3.80 28.59 -13.10
CA ILE A 175 4.72 27.76 -13.89
C ILE A 175 6.13 28.37 -13.87
N ASN A 176 6.25 29.70 -14.03
CA ASN A 176 7.55 30.37 -14.01
C ASN A 176 8.23 30.30 -12.63
N ARG A 177 7.50 30.36 -11.53
CA ARG A 177 8.07 30.15 -10.18
C ARG A 177 8.59 28.72 -10.04
N VAL A 178 7.76 27.72 -10.33
CA VAL A 178 8.15 26.31 -10.16
C VAL A 178 9.28 25.90 -11.12
N LEU A 179 9.03 25.98 -12.44
CA LEU A 179 9.99 25.53 -13.45
C LEU A 179 11.19 26.48 -13.55
N GLY A 180 10.98 27.78 -13.32
CA GLY A 180 12.06 28.76 -13.38
C GLY A 180 13.04 28.60 -12.23
N THR A 181 12.57 28.36 -11.00
CA THR A 181 13.44 28.04 -9.86
C THR A 181 14.13 26.70 -10.08
N PHE A 182 13.42 25.66 -10.53
CA PHE A 182 14.01 24.36 -10.88
C PHE A 182 15.17 24.49 -11.87
N LEU A 183 14.98 25.17 -12.99
CA LEU A 183 16.02 25.33 -14.03
C LEU A 183 17.20 26.20 -13.60
N LYS A 184 17.03 27.08 -12.60
CA LYS A 184 18.13 27.87 -12.04
C LYS A 184 19.00 27.04 -11.10
N ILE A 185 18.38 26.20 -10.28
CA ILE A 185 19.07 25.31 -9.33
C ILE A 185 19.72 24.13 -10.06
N TYR A 186 19.04 23.57 -11.07
CA TYR A 186 19.47 22.39 -11.84
C TYR A 186 19.63 22.70 -13.35
N PRO A 187 20.54 23.63 -13.73
CA PRO A 187 20.71 24.03 -15.13
C PRO A 187 21.22 22.89 -16.04
N GLU A 188 21.83 21.84 -15.49
CA GLU A 188 22.27 20.65 -16.21
C GLU A 188 21.13 19.87 -16.87
N VAL A 189 19.90 19.99 -16.36
CA VAL A 189 18.72 19.39 -17.00
C VAL A 189 18.45 20.06 -18.33
N GLY A 190 18.56 21.39 -18.36
CA GLY A 190 18.18 22.22 -19.50
C GLY A 190 16.68 22.31 -19.72
N TYR A 191 16.30 23.36 -20.44
CA TYR A 191 14.91 23.64 -20.77
C TYR A 191 14.46 22.89 -22.03
N ALA A 192 13.28 22.27 -21.94
CA ALA A 192 12.46 21.83 -23.07
C ALA A 192 11.01 22.32 -22.91
N PRO A 193 10.32 22.71 -24.00
CA PRO A 193 8.94 23.18 -23.93
C PRO A 193 7.97 22.19 -23.27
N ASP A 194 8.19 20.88 -23.44
CA ASP A 194 7.35 19.84 -22.83
C ASP A 194 7.35 19.91 -21.29
N GLN A 195 8.40 20.49 -20.66
CA GLN A 195 8.45 20.70 -19.21
C GLN A 195 7.42 21.73 -18.72
N VAL A 196 7.03 22.70 -19.55
CA VAL A 196 5.93 23.62 -19.24
C VAL A 196 4.63 22.84 -19.08
N PHE A 197 4.41 21.86 -19.95
CA PHE A 197 3.23 21.00 -19.93
C PHE A 197 3.23 20.04 -18.74
N THR A 198 4.38 19.44 -18.43
CA THR A 198 4.56 18.60 -17.22
C THR A 198 4.33 19.43 -15.95
N THR A 199 4.87 20.65 -15.88
CA THR A 199 4.68 21.55 -14.72
C THR A 199 3.21 21.93 -14.55
N LEU A 200 2.52 22.28 -15.64
CA LEU A 200 1.08 22.56 -15.60
C LEU A 200 0.28 21.33 -15.13
N PHE A 201 0.66 20.13 -15.59
CA PHE A 201 0.03 18.89 -15.14
C PHE A 201 0.22 18.66 -13.64
N LEU A 202 1.43 18.84 -13.12
CA LEU A 202 1.71 18.69 -11.69
C LEU A 202 0.96 19.72 -10.85
N LEU A 203 0.92 20.98 -11.28
CA LEU A 203 0.17 22.05 -10.60
C LEU A 203 -1.35 21.80 -10.55
N CYS A 204 -1.90 20.88 -11.36
CA CYS A 204 -3.29 20.46 -11.18
C CYS A 204 -3.51 19.57 -9.95
N PHE A 205 -2.45 19.03 -9.34
CA PHE A 205 -2.50 18.06 -8.23
C PHE A 205 -1.66 18.45 -7.01
N CYS A 206 -0.85 19.50 -7.15
CA CYS A 206 0.20 19.88 -6.21
C CYS A 206 0.14 21.39 -5.97
N SER A 207 0.55 21.83 -4.78
CA SER A 207 1.03 23.19 -4.56
C SER A 207 2.32 23.47 -5.36
N GLU A 208 2.73 24.74 -5.44
CA GLU A 208 3.97 25.11 -6.14
C GLU A 208 5.20 24.40 -5.56
N ALA A 209 5.30 24.37 -4.24
CA ALA A 209 6.39 23.73 -3.51
C ALA A 209 6.45 22.22 -3.78
N SER A 210 5.31 21.54 -3.67
CA SER A 210 5.22 20.11 -3.98
C SER A 210 5.52 19.83 -5.45
N ALA A 211 5.02 20.64 -6.38
CA ALA A 211 5.31 20.49 -7.81
C ALA A 211 6.80 20.66 -8.12
N TYR A 212 7.44 21.66 -7.51
CA TYR A 212 8.89 21.87 -7.59
C TYR A 212 9.63 20.63 -7.09
N GLN A 213 9.31 20.15 -5.89
CA GLN A 213 9.99 19.01 -5.29
C GLN A 213 9.79 17.72 -6.09
N ILE A 214 8.58 17.50 -6.62
CA ILE A 214 8.32 16.37 -7.51
C ILE A 214 9.13 16.47 -8.80
N LEU A 215 9.30 17.66 -9.39
CA LEU A 215 10.21 17.83 -10.53
C LEU A 215 11.66 17.48 -10.17
N VAL A 216 12.13 17.88 -8.99
CA VAL A 216 13.45 17.48 -8.48
C VAL A 216 13.57 15.96 -8.39
N PHE A 217 12.60 15.27 -7.79
CA PHE A 217 12.60 13.82 -7.69
C PHE A 217 12.49 13.11 -9.04
N MET A 218 11.65 13.63 -9.95
CA MET A 218 11.54 13.10 -11.31
C MET A 218 12.91 13.10 -11.97
N TYR A 219 13.58 14.25 -12.04
CA TYR A 219 14.85 14.34 -12.75
C TYR A 219 16.00 13.64 -12.01
N SER A 220 15.99 13.60 -10.68
CA SER A 220 17.07 12.97 -9.89
C SER A 220 16.97 11.46 -9.74
N LEU A 221 15.76 10.89 -9.69
CA LEU A 221 15.54 9.47 -9.36
C LEU A 221 14.95 8.67 -10.52
N ILE A 222 14.10 9.30 -11.34
CA ILE A 222 13.37 8.58 -12.40
C ILE A 222 14.08 8.81 -13.74
N ILE A 223 14.39 10.04 -14.11
CA ILE A 223 14.86 10.35 -15.47
C ILE A 223 16.37 10.15 -15.57
N PRO A 224 16.86 9.29 -16.48
CA PRO A 224 18.29 9.14 -16.67
C PRO A 224 18.92 10.43 -17.21
N HIS A 225 20.07 10.82 -16.68
CA HIS A 225 20.77 12.07 -17.03
C HIS A 225 21.05 12.24 -18.54
N TYR A 226 21.37 11.15 -19.23
CA TYR A 226 21.63 11.20 -20.69
C TYR A 226 20.38 11.57 -21.51
N THR A 227 19.18 11.46 -20.93
CA THR A 227 17.91 11.86 -21.57
C THR A 227 17.47 13.28 -21.22
N TYR A 228 18.26 14.02 -20.43
CA TYR A 228 17.95 15.40 -20.12
C TYR A 228 17.97 16.28 -21.38
N PRO A 229 17.08 17.30 -21.47
CA PRO A 229 17.04 18.21 -22.62
C PRO A 229 18.39 18.83 -23.02
N LEU A 230 19.24 19.18 -22.06
CA LEU A 230 20.56 19.74 -22.35
C LEU A 230 21.50 18.67 -22.94
N SER A 231 21.53 17.47 -22.36
CA SER A 231 22.33 16.33 -22.84
C SER A 231 21.95 15.96 -24.26
N LEU A 232 20.65 15.86 -24.56
CA LEU A 232 20.14 15.55 -25.90
C LEU A 232 20.53 16.59 -26.95
N ARG A 233 20.56 17.88 -26.58
CA ARG A 233 21.00 18.97 -27.47
C ARG A 233 22.50 18.91 -27.75
N LYS A 234 23.32 18.54 -26.75
CA LYS A 234 24.79 18.51 -26.85
C LYS A 234 25.31 17.27 -27.58
N GLU A 235 24.83 16.10 -27.19
CA GLU A 235 25.41 14.82 -27.60
C GLU A 235 24.71 14.18 -28.81
N LYS A 236 23.62 14.81 -29.31
CA LYS A 236 22.72 14.21 -30.32
C LYS A 236 22.38 12.76 -29.96
N CYS A 237 22.15 12.50 -28.67
CA CYS A 237 21.89 11.15 -28.19
C CYS A 237 20.61 10.61 -28.86
N GLU A 238 20.76 9.50 -29.57
CA GLU A 238 19.65 8.76 -30.16
C GLU A 238 19.11 7.80 -29.09
N PHE A 239 17.79 7.76 -28.87
CA PHE A 239 17.11 6.96 -27.85
C PHE A 239 17.13 5.45 -28.14
N PHE A 240 18.24 4.92 -28.66
CA PHE A 240 18.38 3.52 -29.06
C PHE A 240 18.23 2.57 -27.88
N THR A 241 18.76 2.93 -26.72
CA THR A 241 18.63 2.13 -25.50
C THR A 241 17.16 1.94 -25.13
N GLU A 242 16.36 3.01 -25.16
CA GLU A 242 14.93 2.97 -24.87
C GLU A 242 14.15 2.22 -25.95
N ILE A 243 14.54 2.37 -27.22
CA ILE A 243 13.96 1.61 -28.33
C ILE A 243 14.20 0.12 -28.11
N ASP A 244 15.44 -0.28 -27.81
CA ASP A 244 15.81 -1.68 -27.63
C ASP A 244 15.18 -2.27 -26.36
N LYS A 245 15.10 -1.51 -25.25
CA LYS A 245 14.33 -1.92 -24.06
C LYS A 245 12.85 -2.13 -24.37
N THR A 246 12.22 -1.20 -25.10
CA THR A 246 10.81 -1.34 -25.52
C THR A 246 10.61 -2.57 -26.39
N MET A 247 11.52 -2.79 -27.36
CA MET A 247 11.49 -3.96 -28.25
C MET A 247 11.74 -5.26 -27.48
N GLN A 248 12.59 -5.25 -26.44
CA GLN A 248 12.82 -6.39 -25.57
C GLN A 248 11.54 -6.78 -24.84
N VAL A 249 10.80 -5.82 -24.25
CA VAL A 249 9.51 -6.10 -23.60
C VAL A 249 8.51 -6.68 -24.58
N LEU A 250 8.38 -6.06 -25.76
CA LEU A 250 7.50 -6.55 -26.82
C LEU A 250 7.85 -7.98 -27.25
N THR A 251 9.13 -8.28 -27.42
CA THR A 251 9.58 -9.61 -27.88
C THR A 251 9.45 -10.66 -26.77
N GLN A 252 9.86 -10.36 -25.55
CA GLN A 252 9.91 -11.33 -24.45
C GLN A 252 8.55 -11.55 -23.79
N ALA A 253 7.83 -10.48 -23.44
CA ALA A 253 6.55 -10.58 -22.76
C ALA A 253 5.39 -10.85 -23.73
N TYR A 254 5.39 -10.17 -24.89
CA TYR A 254 4.26 -10.22 -25.84
C TYR A 254 4.51 -11.06 -27.08
N LYS A 255 5.71 -11.63 -27.25
CA LYS A 255 6.05 -12.56 -28.33
C LYS A 255 5.74 -11.98 -29.73
N ILE A 256 6.10 -10.72 -29.96
CA ILE A 256 5.89 -10.08 -31.27
C ILE A 256 6.61 -10.85 -32.38
N SER A 257 5.99 -10.91 -33.56
CA SER A 257 6.59 -11.62 -34.69
C SER A 257 7.81 -10.89 -35.23
N SER A 258 8.79 -11.63 -35.76
CA SER A 258 9.95 -11.05 -36.44
C SER A 258 9.57 -10.19 -37.64
N GLN A 259 8.43 -10.47 -38.28
CA GLN A 259 7.88 -9.68 -39.38
C GLN A 259 7.34 -8.31 -38.93
N ASP A 260 6.82 -8.19 -37.71
CA ASP A 260 6.31 -6.92 -37.15
C ASP A 260 7.42 -6.01 -36.64
N SER A 261 8.51 -6.62 -36.15
CA SER A 261 9.60 -5.93 -35.47
C SER A 261 10.17 -4.70 -36.23
N PRO A 262 10.43 -4.74 -37.56
CA PRO A 262 10.93 -3.57 -38.29
C PRO A 262 9.97 -2.38 -38.28
N TYR A 263 8.66 -2.61 -38.37
CA TYR A 263 7.65 -1.55 -38.40
C TYR A 263 7.51 -0.89 -37.03
N VAL A 264 7.52 -1.70 -35.96
CA VAL A 264 7.53 -1.21 -34.58
C VAL A 264 8.80 -0.41 -34.31
N LYS A 265 9.97 -0.93 -34.65
CA LYS A 265 11.25 -0.23 -34.46
C LYS A 265 11.29 1.10 -35.22
N THR A 266 10.72 1.14 -36.42
CA THR A 266 10.59 2.38 -37.20
C THR A 266 9.71 3.39 -36.48
N PHE A 267 8.52 2.99 -36.00
CA PHE A 267 7.64 3.87 -35.22
C PHE A 267 8.35 4.42 -33.97
N LEU A 268 9.00 3.54 -33.19
CA LEU A 268 9.70 3.93 -31.97
C LEU A 268 10.80 4.95 -32.27
N ARG A 269 11.60 4.77 -33.32
CA ARG A 269 12.64 5.73 -33.73
C ARG A 269 12.09 7.14 -33.97
N TYR A 270 10.91 7.25 -34.59
CA TYR A 270 10.32 8.56 -34.90
C TYR A 270 9.54 9.18 -33.74
N ARG A 271 8.88 8.37 -32.91
CA ARG A 271 7.88 8.84 -31.96
C ARG A 271 8.24 8.65 -30.49
N LEU A 272 9.06 7.67 -30.12
CA LEU A 272 9.28 7.28 -28.72
C LEU A 272 9.77 8.45 -27.85
N VAL A 273 10.68 9.27 -28.38
CA VAL A 273 11.22 10.46 -27.70
C VAL A 273 10.11 11.35 -27.14
N ARG A 274 9.02 11.51 -27.89
CA ARG A 274 7.89 12.36 -27.52
C ARG A 274 7.16 11.83 -26.29
N TYR A 275 7.00 10.51 -26.21
CA TYR A 275 6.36 9.84 -25.08
C TYR A 275 7.25 9.88 -23.85
N ILE A 276 8.55 9.71 -23.99
CA ILE A 276 9.47 9.68 -22.85
C ILE A 276 9.67 11.07 -22.26
N GLN A 277 9.98 12.09 -23.09
CA GLN A 277 10.24 13.45 -22.61
C GLN A 277 9.04 14.08 -21.88
N SER A 278 7.83 13.71 -22.30
CA SER A 278 6.58 14.20 -21.71
C SER A 278 5.97 13.25 -20.68
N PHE A 279 6.60 12.11 -20.34
CA PHE A 279 5.99 11.07 -19.50
C PHE A 279 4.61 10.61 -19.99
N THR A 280 4.45 10.53 -21.31
CA THR A 280 3.22 10.20 -22.03
C THR A 280 2.09 11.24 -21.88
N ILE A 281 2.35 12.33 -21.15
CA ILE A 281 1.42 13.44 -21.01
C ILE A 281 1.23 14.03 -22.42
N ASN A 282 -0.03 14.22 -22.83
CA ASN A 282 -0.50 14.59 -24.18
C ASN A 282 -0.70 13.46 -25.20
N PHE A 283 -0.25 12.23 -24.92
CA PHE A 283 -0.29 11.15 -25.92
C PHE A 283 -1.35 10.07 -25.65
N PHE A 284 -1.77 9.88 -24.40
CA PHE A 284 -2.89 9.01 -24.03
C PHE A 284 -4.05 9.82 -23.46
N LEU A 285 -5.21 9.18 -23.23
CA LEU A 285 -6.29 9.82 -22.47
C LEU A 285 -5.83 10.20 -21.06
N PHE A 286 -6.48 11.20 -20.47
CA PHE A 286 -6.22 11.65 -19.11
C PHE A 286 -6.13 10.49 -18.11
N GLU A 287 -7.14 9.60 -18.09
CA GLU A 287 -7.18 8.48 -17.17
C GLU A 287 -5.94 7.57 -17.28
N THR A 288 -5.53 7.26 -18.52
CA THR A 288 -4.34 6.44 -18.78
C THR A 288 -3.06 7.17 -18.40
N THR A 289 -2.94 8.45 -18.76
CA THR A 289 -1.79 9.30 -18.39
C THR A 289 -1.66 9.40 -16.88
N PHE A 290 -2.76 9.71 -16.18
CA PHE A 290 -2.78 9.79 -14.72
C PHE A 290 -2.39 8.45 -14.09
N PHE A 291 -2.96 7.33 -14.57
CA PHE A 291 -2.58 6.00 -14.08
C PHE A 291 -1.07 5.75 -14.20
N ILE A 292 -0.48 6.00 -15.38
CA ILE A 292 0.96 5.80 -15.60
C ILE A 292 1.76 6.69 -14.64
N ILE A 293 1.50 8.00 -14.60
CA ILE A 293 2.21 8.94 -13.73
C ILE A 293 2.10 8.53 -12.26
N ASN A 294 0.91 8.16 -11.82
CA ASN A 294 0.68 7.76 -10.43
C ASN A 294 1.52 6.51 -10.09
N GLN A 295 1.58 5.50 -10.96
CA GLN A 295 2.43 4.34 -10.72
C GLN A 295 3.92 4.68 -10.70
N LEU A 296 4.38 5.56 -11.59
CA LEU A 296 5.77 6.00 -11.64
C LEU A 296 6.21 6.69 -10.35
N PHE A 297 5.34 7.51 -9.76
CA PHE A 297 5.66 8.22 -8.52
C PHE A 297 5.54 7.35 -7.28
N LEU A 298 4.65 6.36 -7.27
CA LEU A 298 4.55 5.40 -6.17
C LEU A 298 5.70 4.38 -6.14
N GLN A 299 6.39 4.15 -7.27
CA GLN A 299 7.50 3.20 -7.38
C GLN A 299 8.72 3.83 -8.07
N PRO A 300 9.34 4.85 -7.46
CA PRO A 300 10.34 5.66 -8.16
C PRO A 300 11.62 4.90 -8.53
N GLN A 301 11.99 3.87 -7.76
CA GLN A 301 13.20 3.08 -7.98
C GLN A 301 13.21 2.31 -9.30
N THR A 302 12.03 1.89 -9.77
CA THR A 302 11.85 1.19 -11.06
C THR A 302 11.18 2.07 -12.11
N GLY A 303 10.91 3.35 -11.78
CA GLY A 303 10.00 4.21 -12.53
C GLY A 303 10.33 4.28 -14.02
N TYR A 304 11.58 4.54 -14.40
CA TYR A 304 11.92 4.67 -15.83
C TYR A 304 11.76 3.38 -16.65
N ASP A 305 12.14 2.27 -16.04
CA ASP A 305 11.98 0.95 -16.65
C ASP A 305 10.50 0.59 -16.74
N ASP A 306 9.71 0.95 -15.74
CA ASP A 306 8.25 0.78 -15.75
C ASP A 306 7.57 1.66 -16.80
N LEU A 307 8.03 2.90 -17.01
CA LEU A 307 7.56 3.75 -18.11
C LEU A 307 7.75 3.04 -19.47
N THR A 308 8.91 2.40 -19.67
CA THR A 308 9.19 1.64 -20.89
C THR A 308 8.25 0.44 -21.03
N LYS A 309 7.97 -0.27 -19.93
CA LYS A 309 7.02 -1.39 -19.89
C LYS A 309 5.57 -0.95 -20.16
N TYR A 310 5.14 0.19 -19.62
CA TYR A 310 3.82 0.76 -19.91
C TYR A 310 3.68 1.16 -21.38
N LEU A 311 4.72 1.74 -21.97
CA LEU A 311 4.72 2.07 -23.41
C LEU A 311 4.67 0.82 -24.28
N ALA A 312 5.48 -0.21 -23.99
CA ALA A 312 5.40 -1.49 -24.70
C ALA A 312 3.99 -2.11 -24.60
N THR A 313 3.39 -2.06 -23.41
CA THR A 313 2.01 -2.53 -23.20
C THR A 313 1.01 -1.75 -24.06
N ALA A 314 1.15 -0.42 -24.12
CA ALA A 314 0.30 0.44 -24.94
C ALA A 314 0.39 0.11 -26.43
N TYR A 315 1.58 -0.25 -26.93
CA TYR A 315 1.81 -0.57 -28.34
C TYR A 315 1.36 -1.98 -28.72
N ASN A 316 1.48 -2.95 -27.80
CA ASN A 316 1.21 -4.36 -28.10
C ASN A 316 -0.15 -4.60 -28.75
N GLY A 317 -1.21 -3.97 -28.23
CA GLY A 317 -2.57 -4.12 -28.75
C GLY A 317 -2.80 -3.57 -30.17
N TYR A 318 -1.80 -2.91 -30.77
CA TYR A 318 -1.94 -2.17 -32.03
C TYR A 318 -0.82 -2.47 -33.05
N ILE A 319 0.03 -3.47 -32.80
CA ILE A 319 1.17 -3.79 -33.67
C ILE A 319 0.79 -3.98 -35.14
N GLN A 320 -0.32 -4.68 -35.41
CA GLN A 320 -0.77 -4.95 -36.79
C GLN A 320 -1.05 -3.67 -37.59
N ILE A 321 -1.42 -2.59 -36.90
CA ILE A 321 -1.74 -1.30 -37.50
C ILE A 321 -0.46 -0.58 -37.95
N PHE A 322 0.69 -0.88 -37.34
CA PHE A 322 1.96 -0.21 -37.64
C PHE A 322 2.46 -0.52 -39.06
N ARG A 323 1.99 -1.62 -39.66
CA ARG A 323 2.28 -1.98 -41.06
C ARG A 323 1.48 -1.15 -42.06
N GLN A 324 0.29 -0.69 -41.68
CA GLN A 324 -0.74 -0.24 -42.62
C GLN A 324 -1.00 1.27 -42.58
N GLN A 325 -0.68 1.91 -41.46
CA GLN A 325 -1.08 3.30 -41.20
C GLN A 325 0.14 4.21 -41.11
N SER A 326 -0.09 5.50 -41.36
CA SER A 326 0.93 6.52 -41.12
C SER A 326 1.22 6.67 -39.63
N GLN A 327 2.39 7.23 -39.31
CA GLN A 327 2.83 7.44 -37.94
C GLN A 327 1.84 8.31 -37.13
N ASP A 328 1.26 9.34 -37.75
CA ASP A 328 0.28 10.22 -37.09
C ASP A 328 -1.07 9.50 -36.84
N GLU A 329 -1.50 8.64 -37.77
CA GLU A 329 -2.70 7.81 -37.60
C GLU A 329 -2.53 6.80 -36.48
N ILE A 330 -1.34 6.19 -36.35
CA ILE A 330 -1.01 5.28 -35.25
C ILE A 330 -1.14 6.01 -33.91
N GLU A 331 -0.54 7.19 -33.75
CA GLU A 331 -0.66 7.97 -32.51
C GLU A 331 -2.12 8.34 -32.20
N LEU A 332 -2.90 8.69 -33.22
CA LEU A 332 -4.33 8.98 -33.06
C LEU A 332 -5.13 7.75 -32.61
N ILE A 333 -4.79 6.57 -33.12
CA ILE A 333 -5.39 5.30 -32.71
C ILE A 333 -5.01 4.96 -31.27
N LEU A 334 -3.75 5.14 -30.89
CA LEU A 334 -3.26 4.93 -29.53
C LEU A 334 -3.99 5.85 -28.54
N LEU A 335 -4.01 7.17 -28.80
CA LEU A 335 -4.73 8.15 -27.98
C LEU A 335 -6.22 7.76 -27.79
N ARG A 336 -6.86 7.27 -28.85
CA ARG A 336 -8.29 6.97 -28.85
C ARG A 336 -8.63 5.66 -28.14
N ASN A 337 -7.73 4.67 -28.14
CA ASN A 337 -8.07 3.30 -27.80
C ASN A 337 -7.26 2.68 -26.65
N VAL A 338 -6.11 3.25 -26.26
CA VAL A 338 -5.37 2.82 -25.08
C VAL A 338 -6.10 3.31 -23.82
N ARG A 339 -6.32 2.41 -22.86
CA ARG A 339 -7.05 2.63 -21.60
C ARG A 339 -6.22 2.12 -20.43
N SER A 340 -6.41 2.73 -19.26
CA SER A 340 -5.79 2.35 -17.97
C SER A 340 -5.87 0.84 -17.71
N GLY A 341 -7.06 0.23 -17.79
CA GLY A 341 -7.25 -1.20 -17.56
C GLY A 341 -6.40 -2.09 -18.48
N LYS A 342 -6.29 -1.76 -19.77
CA LYS A 342 -5.41 -2.50 -20.69
C LYS A 342 -3.94 -2.40 -20.33
N ILE A 343 -3.51 -1.22 -19.86
CA ILE A 343 -2.14 -1.01 -19.39
C ILE A 343 -1.88 -1.82 -18.13
N GLN A 344 -2.81 -1.80 -17.18
CA GLN A 344 -2.71 -2.56 -15.93
C GLN A 344 -2.62 -4.07 -16.18
N ASP A 345 -3.54 -4.61 -16.99
CA ASP A 345 -3.58 -6.04 -17.33
C ASP A 345 -2.31 -6.48 -18.06
N GLY A 346 -1.88 -5.69 -19.04
CA GLY A 346 -0.70 -6.02 -19.83
C GLY A 346 0.60 -5.84 -19.06
N TYR A 347 0.71 -4.85 -18.18
CA TYR A 347 1.93 -4.57 -17.42
C TYR A 347 2.35 -5.76 -16.55
N PHE A 348 1.40 -6.54 -16.00
CA PHE A 348 1.71 -7.73 -15.21
C PHE A 348 2.60 -8.73 -15.98
N LEU A 349 2.37 -8.89 -17.29
CA LEU A 349 3.16 -9.77 -18.15
C LEU A 349 4.59 -9.26 -18.37
N THR A 350 4.80 -7.95 -18.22
CA THR A 350 6.11 -7.31 -18.44
C THR A 350 7.02 -7.36 -17.20
N LYS A 351 6.49 -7.74 -16.03
CA LYS A 351 7.26 -7.78 -14.77
C LYS A 351 8.46 -8.73 -14.81
N GLN A 352 8.37 -9.80 -15.61
CA GLN A 352 9.44 -10.78 -15.77
C GLN A 352 10.57 -10.30 -16.69
N VAL A 353 10.38 -9.18 -17.39
CA VAL A 353 11.39 -8.62 -18.28
C VAL A 353 12.40 -7.84 -17.45
N ASP A 354 13.62 -8.37 -17.40
CA ASP A 354 14.76 -7.76 -16.73
C ASP A 354 15.63 -6.98 -17.73
N PHE A 355 15.87 -5.71 -17.42
CA PHE A 355 16.71 -4.82 -18.22
C PHE A 355 18.18 -4.83 -17.80
N SER A 356 18.55 -5.56 -16.73
CA SER A 356 19.94 -5.66 -16.24
C SER A 356 20.94 -6.12 -17.32
N LYS A 357 20.46 -6.89 -18.31
CA LYS A 357 21.26 -7.40 -19.43
C LYS A 357 21.49 -6.37 -20.54
N VAL A 358 20.74 -5.27 -20.57
CA VAL A 358 20.93 -4.19 -21.55
C VAL A 358 22.05 -3.31 -21.03
N ILE A 359 23.28 -3.55 -21.52
CA ILE A 359 24.46 -2.78 -21.14
C ILE A 359 24.20 -1.30 -21.49
N PRO A 360 24.15 -0.38 -20.50
CA PRO A 360 24.01 1.03 -20.79
C PRO A 360 25.24 1.50 -21.57
N VAL A 361 25.04 1.98 -22.80
CA VAL A 361 26.14 2.31 -23.72
C VAL A 361 26.99 3.50 -23.23
N VAL A 362 26.53 4.31 -22.28
CA VAL A 362 27.30 5.43 -21.72
C VAL A 362 26.91 5.67 -20.26
N GLN A 363 27.74 5.25 -19.31
CA GLN A 363 27.66 5.68 -17.90
C GLN A 363 29.08 5.91 -17.35
N LYS A 364 29.61 7.13 -17.55
CA LYS A 364 30.79 7.63 -16.81
C LYS A 364 30.59 9.01 -16.19
N SER A 365 29.38 9.57 -16.21
CA SER A 365 29.04 10.81 -15.52
C SER A 365 27.96 10.54 -14.48
N SER A 366 28.36 10.46 -13.21
CA SER A 366 27.43 10.64 -12.09
C SER A 366 26.84 12.05 -12.20
N SER A 367 25.52 12.17 -12.22
CA SER A 367 24.85 13.47 -12.27
C SER A 367 25.06 14.20 -10.95
N ASN A 368 25.46 15.47 -11.02
CA ASN A 368 25.62 16.32 -9.84
C ASN A 368 24.30 16.56 -9.10
N ILE A 369 23.13 16.30 -9.72
CA ILE A 369 21.81 16.43 -9.08
C ILE A 369 21.71 15.51 -7.86
N SER A 370 22.15 14.25 -7.98
CA SER A 370 22.12 13.30 -6.85
C SER A 370 23.10 13.70 -5.74
N ALA A 371 24.19 14.39 -6.08
CA ALA A 371 25.15 14.94 -5.11
C ALA A 371 24.70 16.27 -4.48
N ARG A 372 23.76 16.98 -5.13
CA ARG A 372 23.16 18.24 -4.66
C ARG A 372 21.84 18.04 -3.92
N GLN A 373 21.34 16.81 -3.77
CA GLN A 373 20.37 16.57 -2.71
C GLN A 373 21.01 17.07 -1.41
N PRO A 374 20.30 17.87 -0.61
CA PRO A 374 20.89 18.57 0.52
C PRO A 374 21.63 17.58 1.42
N SER A 375 22.95 17.58 1.31
CA SER A 375 23.89 17.04 2.29
C SER A 375 23.91 17.99 3.51
N PHE A 376 22.71 18.34 4.00
CA PHE A 376 22.52 19.28 5.10
C PHE A 376 22.89 18.68 6.47
N LEU A 377 23.52 17.49 6.47
CA LEU A 377 24.23 16.93 7.62
C LEU A 377 25.74 17.20 7.61
N GLN A 378 26.30 17.94 6.64
CA GLN A 378 27.76 18.05 6.54
C GLN A 378 28.37 19.46 6.57
N ASP A 379 27.67 20.53 6.16
CA ASP A 379 28.40 21.81 5.90
C ASP A 379 27.86 23.05 6.66
N SER A 380 27.44 22.92 7.92
CA SER A 380 27.15 24.11 8.76
C SER A 380 27.77 24.05 10.14
N GLU A 381 29.10 24.02 10.24
CA GLU A 381 29.79 24.22 11.51
C GLU A 381 30.99 25.17 11.37
N SER A 382 30.89 26.32 12.04
CA SER A 382 32.07 27.08 12.45
C SER A 382 32.06 27.19 13.98
N GLY A 383 33.12 26.70 14.61
CA GLY A 383 33.52 27.12 15.96
C GLY A 383 33.63 26.03 17.04
N THR A 384 32.69 25.10 17.14
CA THR A 384 32.63 24.16 18.30
C THR A 384 32.49 22.67 17.95
N GLY A 385 32.33 22.33 16.66
CA GLY A 385 31.96 20.98 16.20
C GLY A 385 33.09 19.97 15.95
N ILE A 386 34.36 20.36 16.01
CA ILE A 386 35.50 19.48 15.66
C ILE A 386 35.52 18.19 16.52
N LYS A 387 35.14 18.26 17.81
CA LYS A 387 35.07 17.07 18.67
C LYS A 387 33.86 16.17 18.43
N GLN A 388 32.78 16.71 17.83
CA GLN A 388 31.55 15.96 17.53
C GLN A 388 31.63 15.27 16.17
N GLN A 389 32.27 15.92 15.20
CA GLN A 389 32.54 15.33 13.89
C GLN A 389 33.48 14.11 13.99
N ASP A 390 34.48 14.15 14.86
CA ASP A 390 35.36 13.01 15.12
C ASP A 390 34.61 11.79 15.70
N GLN A 391 33.65 11.99 16.61
CA GLN A 391 32.83 10.88 17.15
C GLN A 391 31.91 10.27 16.10
N ILE A 392 31.33 11.10 15.23
CA ILE A 392 30.46 10.62 14.13
C ILE A 392 31.29 9.89 13.06
N ILE A 393 32.51 10.37 12.76
CA ILE A 393 33.43 9.70 11.85
C ILE A 393 33.83 8.33 12.43
N ILE A 394 34.22 8.27 13.71
CA ILE A 394 34.55 7.00 14.38
C ILE A 394 33.39 6.00 14.32
N LEU A 395 32.15 6.46 14.54
CA LEU A 395 30.96 5.61 14.49
C LEU A 395 30.59 5.18 13.06
N ARG A 396 30.76 6.07 12.06
CA ARG A 396 30.56 5.71 10.64
C ARG A 396 31.59 4.67 10.18
N THR A 397 32.85 4.85 10.56
CA THR A 397 33.92 3.87 10.27
C THR A 397 33.64 2.53 10.93
N GLU A 398 33.07 2.51 12.14
CA GLU A 398 32.67 1.26 12.81
C GLU A 398 31.47 0.59 12.11
N ILE A 399 30.49 1.36 11.64
CA ILE A 399 29.36 0.83 10.85
C ILE A 399 29.86 0.23 9.53
N GLU A 400 30.75 0.91 8.82
CA GLU A 400 31.37 0.42 7.57
C GLU A 400 32.19 -0.86 7.82
N ARG A 401 32.95 -0.90 8.91
CA ARG A 401 33.67 -2.11 9.35
C ARG A 401 32.71 -3.27 9.59
N GLN A 402 31.60 -3.04 10.29
CA GLN A 402 30.58 -4.09 10.54
C GLN A 402 29.88 -4.54 9.26
N GLN A 403 29.62 -3.63 8.31
CA GLN A 403 29.07 -3.99 7.00
C GLN A 403 30.01 -4.92 6.21
N LYS A 404 31.32 -4.63 6.25
CA LYS A 404 32.32 -5.48 5.62
C LYS A 404 32.37 -6.88 6.25
N ILE A 405 32.29 -6.96 7.58
CA ILE A 405 32.24 -8.25 8.31
C ILE A 405 31.00 -9.06 7.90
N ILE A 406 29.83 -8.41 7.78
CA ILE A 406 28.59 -9.07 7.35
C ILE A 406 28.71 -9.59 5.92
N GLN A 407 29.26 -8.80 4.99
CA GLN A 407 29.47 -9.21 3.61
C GLN A 407 30.45 -10.40 3.50
N GLU A 408 31.55 -10.36 4.24
CA GLU A 408 32.51 -11.47 4.30
C GLU A 408 31.87 -12.75 4.86
N GLN A 409 31.04 -12.65 5.90
CA GLN A 409 30.29 -13.79 6.42
C GLN A 409 29.27 -14.33 5.42
N GLN A 410 28.59 -13.46 4.66
CA GLN A 410 27.61 -13.88 3.66
C GLN A 410 28.27 -14.71 2.56
N SER A 411 29.43 -14.27 2.08
CA SER A 411 30.20 -15.03 1.08
C SER A 411 30.60 -16.43 1.58
N LYS A 412 30.86 -16.59 2.89
CA LYS A 412 31.20 -17.89 3.50
C LYS A 412 29.98 -18.81 3.55
N ILE A 413 28.79 -18.27 3.86
CA ILE A 413 27.54 -19.03 3.86
C ILE A 413 27.19 -19.50 2.46
N ASP A 414 27.28 -18.62 1.47
CA ASP A 414 26.95 -18.97 0.08
C ASP A 414 27.88 -20.08 -0.44
N LYS A 415 29.17 -20.02 -0.07
CA LYS A 415 30.13 -21.09 -0.37
C LYS A 415 29.78 -22.41 0.33
N GLN A 416 29.37 -22.38 1.60
CA GLN A 416 28.94 -23.57 2.34
C GLN A 416 27.63 -24.17 1.80
N LYS A 417 26.68 -23.33 1.36
CA LYS A 417 25.44 -23.78 0.73
C LYS A 417 25.72 -24.55 -0.56
N LEU A 418 26.63 -24.03 -1.39
CA LEU A 418 27.06 -24.72 -2.61
C LEU A 418 27.78 -26.04 -2.31
N GLU A 419 28.57 -26.10 -1.23
CA GLU A 419 29.23 -27.34 -0.80
C GLU A 419 28.22 -28.40 -0.33
N ILE A 420 27.21 -27.99 0.43
CA ILE A 420 26.10 -28.86 0.85
C ILE A 420 25.33 -29.39 -0.35
N GLU A 421 25.00 -28.54 -1.32
CA GLU A 421 24.28 -28.93 -2.54
C GLU A 421 25.07 -29.98 -3.35
N ASN A 422 26.39 -29.79 -3.48
CA ASN A 422 27.26 -30.76 -4.14
C ASN A 422 27.33 -32.09 -3.39
N LEU A 423 27.36 -32.07 -2.05
CA LEU A 423 27.32 -33.29 -1.24
C LEU A 423 25.97 -34.00 -1.35
N GLU A 424 24.86 -33.27 -1.39
CA GLU A 424 23.52 -33.83 -1.59
C GLU A 424 23.39 -34.51 -2.96
N LEU A 425 23.96 -33.90 -4.01
CA LEU A 425 24.00 -34.50 -5.33
C LEU A 425 24.80 -35.80 -5.35
N LYS A 426 26.00 -35.81 -4.74
CA LYS A 426 26.80 -37.05 -4.59
C LYS A 426 26.04 -38.12 -3.83
N LEU A 427 25.37 -37.74 -2.74
CA LEU A 427 24.56 -38.64 -1.93
C LEU A 427 23.39 -39.24 -2.71
N GLN A 428 22.75 -38.47 -3.60
CA GLN A 428 21.73 -38.99 -4.52
C GLN A 428 22.33 -39.96 -5.55
N GLN A 429 23.49 -39.65 -6.13
CA GLN A 429 24.17 -40.52 -7.08
C GLN A 429 24.56 -41.86 -6.45
N THR A 430 25.17 -41.85 -5.26
CA THR A 430 25.53 -43.07 -4.53
C THR A 430 24.29 -43.90 -4.17
N GLN A 431 23.18 -43.27 -3.78
CA GLN A 431 21.92 -43.97 -3.52
C GLN A 431 21.37 -44.66 -4.79
N GLN A 432 21.46 -44.00 -5.94
CA GLN A 432 21.06 -44.59 -7.21
C GLN A 432 21.92 -45.82 -7.54
N VAL A 433 23.25 -45.72 -7.38
CA VAL A 433 24.17 -46.85 -7.59
C VAL A 433 23.80 -48.04 -6.71
N ILE A 434 23.63 -47.82 -5.40
CA ILE A 434 23.23 -48.88 -4.45
C ILE A 434 21.87 -49.50 -4.84
N SER A 435 20.92 -48.71 -5.30
CA SER A 435 19.58 -49.19 -5.69
C SER A 435 19.62 -50.10 -6.93
N LEU A 436 20.54 -49.84 -7.87
CA LEU A 436 20.71 -50.65 -9.08
C LEU A 436 21.30 -52.03 -8.76
N TYR A 437 22.17 -52.12 -7.75
CA TYR A 437 22.85 -53.36 -7.40
C TYR A 437 22.11 -54.24 -6.37
N LYS A 438 21.08 -53.73 -5.68
CA LYS A 438 20.23 -54.51 -4.74
C LYS A 438 19.24 -55.48 -5.42
N SER A 439 19.41 -55.80 -6.70
CA SER A 439 18.58 -56.81 -7.39
C SER A 439 18.99 -58.23 -6.95
N PRO A 440 18.05 -59.17 -6.71
CA PRO A 440 18.35 -60.45 -6.09
C PRO A 440 19.07 -61.40 -7.05
N GLY A 441 20.40 -61.37 -7.06
CA GLY A 441 21.28 -62.35 -7.69
C GLY A 441 22.47 -62.63 -6.78
N LYS A 442 22.68 -63.89 -6.40
CA LYS A 442 23.73 -64.32 -5.47
C LYS A 442 25.11 -64.22 -6.12
N ASP A 443 25.81 -63.11 -5.90
CA ASP A 443 27.24 -63.01 -6.19
C ASP A 443 27.97 -62.38 -4.99
N ILE A 444 28.82 -63.16 -4.33
CA ILE A 444 29.40 -62.83 -3.02
C ILE A 444 30.36 -61.61 -3.11
N ASN A 445 30.91 -61.32 -4.30
CA ASN A 445 31.70 -60.12 -4.54
C ASN A 445 30.86 -58.83 -4.62
N LEU A 446 29.57 -58.94 -4.98
CA LEU A 446 28.68 -57.78 -5.09
C LEU A 446 28.25 -57.27 -3.71
N ASP A 447 28.05 -58.17 -2.74
CA ASP A 447 27.68 -57.79 -1.37
C ASP A 447 28.80 -57.01 -0.67
N GLN A 448 30.08 -57.35 -0.92
CA GLN A 448 31.21 -56.56 -0.40
C GLN A 448 31.25 -55.16 -1.01
N TYR A 449 30.99 -55.02 -2.32
CA TYR A 449 30.92 -53.72 -2.99
C TYR A 449 29.74 -52.88 -2.50
N ILE A 450 28.56 -53.48 -2.33
CA ILE A 450 27.38 -52.81 -1.76
C ILE A 450 27.66 -52.37 -0.31
N SER A 451 28.33 -53.20 0.50
CA SER A 451 28.70 -52.85 1.87
C SER A 451 29.67 -51.66 1.92
N GLN A 452 30.66 -51.60 1.02
CA GLN A 452 31.58 -50.46 0.92
C GLN A 452 30.85 -49.17 0.49
N GLN A 453 29.92 -49.28 -0.47
CA GLN A 453 29.11 -48.14 -0.91
C GLN A 453 28.09 -47.68 0.15
N ASP A 454 27.50 -48.59 0.92
CA ASP A 454 26.63 -48.26 2.06
C ASP A 454 27.43 -47.56 3.19
N GLU A 455 28.69 -47.93 3.44
CA GLU A 455 29.59 -47.23 4.37
C GLU A 455 29.96 -45.82 3.87
N GLU A 456 30.30 -45.69 2.59
CA GLU A 456 30.55 -44.40 1.93
C GLU A 456 29.30 -43.49 2.02
N LEU A 457 28.10 -44.06 1.82
CA LEU A 457 26.83 -43.34 1.96
C LEU A 457 26.59 -42.87 3.40
N GLN A 458 26.92 -43.69 4.41
CA GLN A 458 26.80 -43.27 5.81
C GLN A 458 27.79 -42.16 6.17
N ASN A 459 29.01 -42.22 5.65
CA ASN A 459 30.01 -41.17 5.84
C ASN A 459 29.58 -39.86 5.16
N LEU A 460 29.09 -39.92 3.92
CA LEU A 460 28.51 -38.77 3.22
C LEU A 460 27.35 -38.15 4.00
N ARG A 461 26.43 -38.96 4.53
CA ARG A 461 25.32 -38.47 5.37
C ARG A 461 25.81 -37.72 6.62
N ARG A 462 26.81 -38.26 7.32
CA ARG A 462 27.40 -37.62 8.51
C ARG A 462 28.06 -36.28 8.14
N VAL A 463 28.83 -36.24 7.06
CA VAL A 463 29.49 -35.02 6.59
C VAL A 463 28.47 -33.95 6.17
N THR A 464 27.45 -34.33 5.39
CA THR A 464 26.37 -33.40 5.00
C THR A 464 25.63 -32.86 6.22
N GLN A 465 25.33 -33.71 7.21
CA GLN A 465 24.63 -33.27 8.42
C GLN A 465 25.49 -32.33 9.28
N GLN A 466 26.79 -32.61 9.39
CA GLN A 466 27.74 -31.73 10.09
C GLN A 466 27.89 -30.38 9.37
N GLN A 467 27.94 -30.36 8.03
CA GLN A 467 27.99 -29.11 7.28
C GLN A 467 26.70 -28.30 7.38
N LYS A 468 25.53 -28.95 7.39
CA LYS A 468 24.25 -28.27 7.64
C LYS A 468 24.19 -27.63 9.02
N GLN A 469 24.71 -28.32 10.04
CA GLN A 469 24.80 -27.76 11.39
C GLN A 469 25.75 -26.55 11.45
N ASN A 470 26.92 -26.66 10.83
CA ASN A 470 27.88 -25.54 10.77
C ASN A 470 27.30 -24.32 10.04
N ASN A 471 26.54 -24.54 8.96
CA ASN A 471 25.88 -23.47 8.21
C ASN A 471 24.79 -22.80 9.05
N PHE A 472 23.98 -23.59 9.77
CA PHE A 472 22.97 -23.06 10.70
C PHE A 472 23.60 -22.21 11.83
N ASP A 473 24.72 -22.67 12.40
CA ASP A 473 25.42 -21.90 13.44
C ASP A 473 26.03 -20.61 12.89
N LEU A 474 26.49 -20.60 11.62
CA LEU A 474 26.99 -19.42 10.94
C LEU A 474 25.86 -18.41 10.60
N GLU A 475 24.70 -18.89 10.11
CA GLU A 475 23.51 -18.07 9.90
C GLU A 475 23.01 -17.44 11.21
N LYS A 476 23.05 -18.20 12.31
CA LYS A 476 22.72 -17.70 13.65
C LYS A 476 23.67 -16.58 14.10
N GLN A 477 24.98 -16.75 13.88
CA GLN A 477 25.97 -15.71 14.20
C GLN A 477 25.78 -14.44 13.38
N GLN A 478 25.45 -14.56 12.09
CA GLN A 478 25.12 -13.40 11.26
C GLN A 478 23.90 -12.66 11.76
N MET A 479 22.84 -13.38 12.12
CA MET A 479 21.61 -12.79 12.62
C MET A 479 21.87 -12.01 13.92
N GLN A 480 22.70 -12.55 14.81
CA GLN A 480 23.14 -11.84 16.02
C GLN A 480 23.97 -10.59 15.72
N ALA A 481 24.87 -10.65 14.72
CA ALA A 481 25.64 -9.47 14.28
C ALA A 481 24.73 -8.40 13.65
N TYR A 482 23.72 -8.80 12.90
CA TYR A 482 22.74 -7.92 12.29
C TYR A 482 21.83 -7.25 13.33
N ILE A 483 21.39 -7.99 14.36
CA ILE A 483 20.63 -7.42 15.49
C ILE A 483 21.47 -6.35 16.20
N LYS A 484 22.75 -6.63 16.51
CA LYS A 484 23.65 -5.63 17.12
C LYS A 484 23.85 -4.38 16.27
N LYS A 485 23.84 -4.52 14.94
CA LYS A 485 23.88 -3.39 14.00
C LYS A 485 22.60 -2.55 14.07
N LEU A 486 21.42 -3.19 14.13
CA LEU A 486 20.15 -2.48 14.25
C LEU A 486 20.06 -1.75 15.60
N GLU A 487 20.49 -2.39 16.68
CA GLU A 487 20.55 -1.77 18.02
C GLU A 487 21.44 -0.52 18.02
N SER A 488 22.62 -0.57 17.38
CA SER A 488 23.50 0.60 17.29
C SER A 488 22.95 1.71 16.40
N GLN A 489 22.27 1.39 15.29
CA GLN A 489 21.60 2.37 14.42
C GLN A 489 20.44 3.09 15.13
N VAL A 490 19.58 2.33 15.80
CA VAL A 490 18.45 2.89 16.58
C VAL A 490 18.96 3.81 17.69
N PHE A 491 20.05 3.42 18.37
CA PHE A 491 20.67 4.26 19.40
C PHE A 491 21.23 5.57 18.83
N ILE A 492 21.84 5.55 17.64
CA ILE A 492 22.37 6.74 16.96
C ILE A 492 21.23 7.69 16.54
N GLU A 493 20.18 7.16 15.90
CA GLU A 493 19.01 7.96 15.49
C GLU A 493 18.29 8.58 16.69
N TYR A 494 18.14 7.81 17.77
CA TYR A 494 17.56 8.29 19.01
C TYR A 494 18.36 9.46 19.61
N LYS A 495 19.69 9.33 19.68
CA LYS A 495 20.56 10.39 20.20
C LYS A 495 20.55 11.65 19.32
N ALA A 496 20.55 11.49 18.00
CA ALA A 496 20.45 12.60 17.05
C ALA A 496 19.10 13.35 17.16
N ASN A 497 17.99 12.60 17.35
CA ASN A 497 16.66 13.19 17.50
C ASN A 497 16.49 13.97 18.81
N ILE A 498 17.08 13.51 19.92
CA ILE A 498 17.11 14.26 21.18
C ILE A 498 17.83 15.60 20.98
N GLN A 499 19.00 15.59 20.35
CA GLN A 499 19.81 16.79 20.15
C GLN A 499 19.18 17.78 19.17
N LEU A 500 18.55 17.30 18.09
CA LEU A 500 17.80 18.14 17.16
C LEU A 500 16.62 18.84 17.85
N LYS A 501 15.95 18.11 18.75
CA LYS A 501 14.84 18.65 19.54
C LYS A 501 15.31 19.75 20.50
N GLU A 502 16.44 19.56 21.16
CA GLU A 502 17.05 20.58 22.04
C GLU A 502 17.43 21.86 21.27
N GLN A 503 17.98 21.73 20.06
CA GLN A 503 18.30 22.86 19.19
C GLN A 503 17.04 23.62 18.71
N LEU A 504 15.96 22.89 18.41
CA LEU A 504 14.68 23.47 18.00
C LEU A 504 14.02 24.24 19.15
N GLU A 505 14.08 23.69 20.37
CA GLU A 505 13.56 24.35 21.58
C GLU A 505 14.32 25.66 21.87
N GLN A 506 15.66 25.68 21.73
CA GLN A 506 16.46 26.91 21.88
C GLN A 506 16.16 27.96 20.78
N SER A 507 15.89 27.54 19.55
CA SER A 507 15.51 28.42 18.43
C SER A 507 14.11 29.03 18.60
N GLN A 508 13.19 28.31 19.23
CA GLN A 508 11.84 28.80 19.50
C GLN A 508 11.79 29.75 20.71
N LEU A 509 12.63 29.52 21.72
CA LEU A 509 12.77 30.42 22.88
C LEU A 509 13.27 31.81 22.46
N SER A 510 14.23 31.85 21.53
CA SER A 510 14.80 33.10 21.00
C SER A 510 13.85 33.87 20.07
N LYS A 511 12.89 33.19 19.42
CA LYS A 511 11.86 33.84 18.57
C LYS A 511 10.66 34.36 19.33
N SER A 512 10.26 33.69 20.43
CA SER A 512 9.10 34.10 21.24
C SER A 512 9.37 35.32 22.11
N GLN A 513 10.62 35.58 22.50
CA GLN A 513 11.01 36.79 23.22
C GLN A 513 11.03 38.06 22.33
N ALA A 514 10.98 37.92 21.00
CA ALA A 514 11.09 39.05 20.06
C ALA A 514 9.76 39.55 19.45
N SER A 515 8.68 38.77 19.52
CA SER A 515 7.47 39.02 18.70
C SER A 515 6.31 39.74 19.41
N THR A 516 6.24 39.77 20.74
CA THR A 516 5.10 40.37 21.46
C THR A 516 5.37 41.76 22.05
N ALA A 517 6.63 42.16 22.21
CA ALA A 517 6.99 43.53 22.62
C ALA A 517 7.14 44.50 21.42
N SER A 518 7.29 43.99 20.19
CA SER A 518 7.74 44.80 19.07
C SER A 518 6.62 45.50 18.30
N GLN A 519 5.36 45.07 18.34
CA GLN A 519 4.34 45.60 17.43
C GLN A 519 3.69 46.91 17.92
N ASP A 520 3.27 46.99 19.19
CA ASP A 520 2.70 48.23 19.77
C ASP A 520 3.79 49.29 20.04
N GLN A 521 4.99 48.85 20.41
CA GLN A 521 6.15 49.74 20.58
C GLN A 521 6.62 50.31 19.24
N TYR A 522 6.49 49.55 18.15
CA TYR A 522 6.83 50.02 16.80
C TYR A 522 5.81 51.02 16.26
N GLU A 523 4.51 50.84 16.49
CA GLU A 523 3.49 51.84 16.11
C GLU A 523 3.65 53.15 16.89
N TYR A 524 3.97 53.07 18.19
CA TYR A 524 4.28 54.23 19.02
C TYR A 524 5.56 54.94 18.55
N GLU A 525 6.66 54.21 18.31
CA GLU A 525 7.92 54.78 17.82
C GLU A 525 7.80 55.42 16.43
N ILE A 526 6.98 54.86 15.53
CA ILE A 526 6.71 55.46 14.22
C ILE A 526 5.95 56.78 14.38
N LEU A 527 4.94 56.84 15.25
CA LEU A 527 4.19 58.07 15.49
C LEU A 527 5.07 59.15 16.13
N GLU A 528 5.92 58.77 17.09
CA GLU A 528 6.82 59.69 17.79
C GLU A 528 7.90 60.26 16.85
N LYS A 529 8.50 59.42 15.99
CA LYS A 529 9.43 59.87 14.94
C LYS A 529 8.77 60.84 13.96
N ASN A 530 7.51 60.60 13.59
CA ASN A 530 6.75 61.50 12.73
C ASN A 530 6.47 62.84 13.44
N LEU A 531 6.09 62.82 14.73
CA LEU A 531 5.86 64.02 15.53
C LEU A 531 7.15 64.88 15.63
N GLN A 532 8.29 64.27 15.92
CA GLN A 532 9.57 64.97 15.96
C GLN A 532 9.94 65.59 14.60
N LYS A 533 9.65 64.90 13.49
CA LYS A 533 9.85 65.43 12.13
C LYS A 533 9.00 66.67 11.86
N TYR A 534 7.74 66.68 12.30
CA TYR A 534 6.86 67.84 12.19
C TYR A 534 7.32 69.01 13.08
N LYS A 535 7.70 68.75 14.34
CA LYS A 535 8.24 69.78 15.26
C LYS A 535 9.48 70.46 14.67
N ARG A 536 10.44 69.69 14.16
CA ARG A 536 11.64 70.23 13.49
C ARG A 536 11.32 71.06 12.24
N LYS A 537 10.28 70.70 11.49
CA LYS A 537 9.85 71.46 10.30
C LYS A 537 9.16 72.76 10.69
N TYR A 538 8.33 72.74 11.73
CA TYR A 538 7.69 73.92 12.31
C TYR A 538 8.73 74.91 12.86
N GLU A 539 9.70 74.45 13.65
CA GLU A 539 10.77 75.31 14.19
C GLU A 539 11.63 75.94 13.08
N LYS A 540 11.94 75.19 12.01
CA LYS A 540 12.67 75.74 10.85
C LYS A 540 11.89 76.82 10.11
N LEU A 541 10.56 76.75 10.07
CA LEU A 541 9.71 77.77 9.45
C LEU A 541 9.55 78.99 10.35
N LYS A 542 9.37 78.78 11.66
CA LYS A 542 9.32 79.85 12.66
C LYS A 542 10.64 80.64 12.73
N ALA A 543 11.79 79.95 12.68
CA ALA A 543 13.11 80.59 12.62
C ALA A 543 13.32 81.38 11.32
N LYS A 544 12.74 80.94 10.19
CA LYS A 544 12.76 81.70 8.92
C LYS A 544 11.90 82.95 9.02
N GLN A 545 10.74 82.89 9.67
CA GLN A 545 9.87 84.03 9.91
C GLN A 545 10.55 85.10 10.77
N SER A 546 11.27 84.71 11.85
CA SER A 546 12.06 85.64 12.67
C SER A 546 13.28 86.25 11.95
N SER A 547 13.68 85.72 10.79
CA SER A 547 14.79 86.24 9.99
C SER A 547 14.35 87.09 8.79
N GLN A 548 13.04 87.32 8.60
CA GLN A 548 12.46 87.98 7.42
C GLN A 548 11.66 89.27 7.71
N ASP A 549 11.92 89.94 8.83
CA ASP A 549 11.31 91.24 9.20
C ASP A 549 11.72 92.43 8.31
N GLN A 550 12.28 92.20 7.11
CA GLN A 550 12.59 93.27 6.14
C GLN A 550 11.88 93.15 4.77
N ASN A 551 10.94 92.21 4.56
CA ASN A 551 10.17 92.19 3.30
C ASN A 551 8.71 91.77 3.50
N GLN A 552 7.84 92.78 3.65
CA GLN A 552 6.41 92.69 4.03
C GLN A 552 5.48 91.90 3.08
N GLN A 553 5.96 91.29 1.99
CA GLN A 553 5.10 90.53 1.07
C GLN A 553 5.28 89.00 1.09
N ARG A 554 6.27 88.45 1.81
CA ARG A 554 6.40 86.98 1.98
C ARG A 554 5.76 86.43 3.26
N SER A 555 5.51 87.25 4.29
CA SER A 555 5.06 86.75 5.62
C SER A 555 3.69 86.06 5.59
N LYS A 556 2.73 86.51 4.77
CA LYS A 556 1.38 85.93 4.74
C LYS A 556 1.34 84.47 4.28
N LYS A 557 2.26 84.04 3.42
CA LYS A 557 2.27 82.65 2.91
C LYS A 557 2.88 81.69 3.93
N ASP A 558 3.88 82.14 4.66
CA ASP A 558 4.49 81.36 5.73
C ASP A 558 3.60 81.32 6.98
N GLU A 559 2.85 82.38 7.28
CA GLU A 559 1.82 82.40 8.34
C GLU A 559 0.73 81.34 8.12
N ILE A 560 0.22 81.21 6.88
CA ILE A 560 -0.78 80.18 6.56
C ILE A 560 -0.19 78.76 6.70
N ALA A 561 1.05 78.54 6.24
CA ALA A 561 1.71 77.24 6.36
C ALA A 561 2.03 76.86 7.81
N ILE A 562 2.33 77.84 8.66
CA ILE A 562 2.56 77.67 10.09
C ILE A 562 1.24 77.34 10.80
N ALA A 563 0.15 78.06 10.50
CA ALA A 563 -1.17 77.78 11.04
C ALA A 563 -1.69 76.37 10.66
N GLU A 564 -1.48 75.94 9.41
CA GLU A 564 -1.84 74.58 8.98
C GLU A 564 -1.03 73.48 9.71
N LEU A 565 0.25 73.75 10.00
CA LEU A 565 1.09 72.82 10.73
C LEU A 565 0.72 72.75 12.21
N GLU A 566 0.37 73.88 12.84
CA GLU A 566 -0.13 73.93 14.22
C GLU A 566 -1.43 73.16 14.37
N ALA A 567 -2.38 73.34 13.45
CA ALA A 567 -3.65 72.59 13.45
C ALA A 567 -3.42 71.08 13.33
N LYS A 568 -2.48 70.64 12.48
CA LYS A 568 -2.11 69.22 12.34
C LYS A 568 -1.41 68.67 13.59
N LEU A 569 -0.62 69.49 14.28
CA LEU A 569 0.09 69.11 15.49
C LEU A 569 -0.89 68.92 16.66
N GLN A 570 -1.82 69.86 16.85
CA GLN A 570 -2.89 69.76 17.85
C GLN A 570 -3.80 68.54 17.61
N LEU A 571 -4.13 68.24 16.34
CA LEU A 571 -4.92 67.05 16.01
C LEU A 571 -4.19 65.75 16.42
N LYS A 572 -2.87 65.69 16.23
CA LYS A 572 -2.07 64.50 16.57
C LYS A 572 -1.90 64.35 18.08
N GLU A 573 -1.72 65.45 18.81
CA GLU A 573 -1.67 65.44 20.29
C GLU A 573 -3.01 64.99 20.89
N LYS A 574 -4.14 65.39 20.29
CA LYS A 574 -5.47 64.88 20.67
C LYS A 574 -5.62 63.37 20.43
N GLN A 575 -5.14 62.86 19.29
CA GLN A 575 -5.18 61.42 18.99
C GLN A 575 -4.35 60.58 19.97
N ILE A 576 -3.19 61.08 20.39
CA ILE A 576 -2.34 60.42 21.41
C ILE A 576 -3.08 60.39 22.76
N SER A 577 -3.65 61.52 23.18
CA SER A 577 -4.40 61.61 24.44
C SER A 577 -5.60 60.64 24.47
N GLU A 578 -6.31 60.46 23.35
CA GLU A 578 -7.42 59.49 23.24
C GLU A 578 -6.95 58.03 23.34
N LEU A 579 -5.77 57.72 22.81
CA LEU A 579 -5.17 56.38 22.91
C LEU A 579 -4.68 56.07 24.33
N GLU A 580 -4.07 57.04 25.02
CA GLU A 580 -3.68 56.90 26.43
C GLU A 580 -4.89 56.63 27.33
N LEU A 581 -6.00 57.31 27.07
CA LEU A 581 -7.25 57.12 27.82
C LEU A 581 -7.84 55.72 27.59
N LYS A 582 -7.77 55.19 26.37
CA LYS A 582 -8.17 53.81 26.05
C LYS A 582 -7.25 52.78 26.70
N LEU A 583 -5.93 53.02 26.68
CA LEU A 583 -4.95 52.13 27.32
C LEU A 583 -5.21 52.03 28.83
N ASN A 584 -5.48 53.17 29.48
CA ASN A 584 -5.76 53.20 30.92
C ASN A 584 -7.09 52.54 31.28
N LYS A 585 -8.13 52.71 30.44
CA LYS A 585 -9.41 52.01 30.62
C LYS A 585 -9.23 50.49 30.53
N ASN A 586 -8.49 50.01 29.54
CA ASN A 586 -8.22 48.58 29.38
C ASN A 586 -7.44 47.99 30.56
N LYS A 587 -6.48 48.74 31.14
CA LYS A 587 -5.77 48.33 32.36
C LYS A 587 -6.72 48.19 33.55
N PHE A 588 -7.66 49.13 33.71
CA PHE A 588 -8.65 49.09 34.78
C PHE A 588 -9.59 47.88 34.64
N ASP A 589 -10.14 47.65 33.44
CA ASP A 589 -11.06 46.54 33.18
C ASP A 589 -10.38 45.17 33.35
N THR A 590 -9.09 45.07 33.01
CA THR A 590 -8.29 43.85 33.23
C THR A 590 -8.07 43.59 34.72
N THR A 591 -7.82 44.64 35.50
CA THR A 591 -7.59 44.52 36.95
C THR A 591 -8.86 44.08 37.68
N ALA A 592 -10.02 44.62 37.31
CA ALA A 592 -11.31 44.21 37.88
C ALA A 592 -11.62 42.72 37.62
N LYS A 593 -11.25 42.22 36.44
CA LYS A 593 -11.48 40.82 36.05
C LYS A 593 -10.54 39.83 36.76
N ILE A 594 -9.34 40.27 37.11
CA ILE A 594 -8.41 39.48 37.93
C ILE A 594 -9.00 39.25 39.33
N VAL A 595 -9.54 40.30 39.96
CA VAL A 595 -10.16 40.21 41.29
C VAL A 595 -11.39 39.28 41.31
N GLU A 596 -12.20 39.29 40.25
CA GLU A 596 -13.36 38.38 40.12
C GLU A 596 -12.94 36.91 39.97
N LEU A 597 -11.85 36.65 39.24
CA LEU A 597 -11.30 35.30 39.07
C LEU A 597 -10.68 34.78 40.36
N GLU A 598 -9.98 35.61 41.12
CA GLU A 598 -9.41 35.25 42.43
C GLU A 598 -10.49 34.81 43.43
N SER A 599 -11.63 35.51 43.49
CA SER A 599 -12.77 35.11 44.34
C SER A 599 -13.40 33.77 43.92
N SER A 600 -13.37 33.44 42.63
CA SER A 600 -13.93 32.17 42.13
C SER A 600 -13.01 30.99 42.41
N ILE A 601 -11.69 31.22 42.39
CA ILE A 601 -10.67 30.22 42.75
C ILE A 601 -10.84 29.79 44.21
N GLU A 602 -11.03 30.73 45.14
CA GLU A 602 -11.19 30.42 46.57
C GLU A 602 -12.42 29.55 46.87
N GLN A 603 -13.52 29.71 46.12
CA GLN A 603 -14.71 28.87 46.26
C GLN A 603 -14.49 27.44 45.75
N LEU A 604 -13.75 27.28 44.65
CA LEU A 604 -13.43 25.98 44.06
C LEU A 604 -12.47 25.18 44.94
N GLU A 605 -11.52 25.85 45.60
CA GLU A 605 -10.60 25.21 46.55
C GLU A 605 -11.31 24.58 47.75
N LYS A 606 -12.36 25.24 48.28
CA LYS A 606 -13.19 24.68 49.36
C LYS A 606 -13.92 23.41 48.93
N GLN A 607 -14.35 23.34 47.67
CA GLN A 607 -15.06 22.18 47.12
C GLN A 607 -14.09 21.02 46.84
N ASN A 608 -12.88 21.31 46.35
CA ASN A 608 -11.85 20.30 46.09
C ASN A 608 -11.34 19.60 47.35
N LYS A 609 -11.34 20.28 48.49
CA LYS A 609 -11.04 19.64 49.80
C LYS A 609 -12.03 18.52 50.15
N LEU A 610 -13.30 18.65 49.79
CA LEU A 610 -14.32 17.61 50.05
C LEU A 610 -14.12 16.39 49.14
N TYR A 611 -13.73 16.61 47.87
CA TYR A 611 -13.54 15.53 46.91
C TYR A 611 -12.27 14.70 47.15
N LYS A 612 -11.16 15.32 47.55
CA LYS A 612 -9.92 14.60 47.92
C LYS A 612 -10.16 13.55 49.01
N LYS A 613 -11.01 13.86 49.99
CA LYS A 613 -11.38 12.91 51.05
C LYS A 613 -12.13 11.68 50.51
N SER A 614 -12.98 11.86 49.50
CA SER A 614 -13.73 10.76 48.89
C SER A 614 -12.88 9.87 47.97
N ILE A 615 -11.86 10.43 47.31
CA ILE A 615 -10.96 9.67 46.42
C ILE A 615 -10.07 8.73 47.25
N GLN A 616 -9.56 9.21 48.38
CA GLN A 616 -8.71 8.42 49.27
C GLN A 616 -9.44 7.17 49.82
N ASP A 617 -10.74 7.28 50.09
CA ASP A 617 -11.59 6.16 50.50
C ASP A 617 -11.77 5.12 49.36
N ILE A 618 -11.80 5.56 48.10
CA ILE A 618 -11.97 4.70 46.91
C ILE A 618 -10.66 3.97 46.57
N GLU A 619 -9.51 4.65 46.63
CA GLU A 619 -8.20 4.05 46.35
C GLU A 619 -7.85 2.95 47.36
N THR A 620 -8.19 3.18 48.63
CA THR A 620 -8.05 2.18 49.69
C THR A 620 -8.86 0.93 49.38
N ARG A 621 -10.05 1.10 48.77
CA ARG A 621 -10.91 0.00 48.35
C ARG A 621 -10.40 -0.72 47.10
N GLN A 622 -9.87 -0.01 46.11
CA GLN A 622 -9.31 -0.61 44.89
C GLN A 622 -8.04 -1.44 45.16
N SER A 623 -7.16 -0.98 46.05
CA SER A 623 -5.94 -1.72 46.42
C SER A 623 -6.26 -3.10 47.04
N SER A 624 -7.38 -3.21 47.75
CA SER A 624 -7.85 -4.49 48.30
C SER A 624 -8.35 -5.47 47.22
N LEU A 625 -8.96 -4.97 46.14
CA LEU A 625 -9.47 -5.78 45.02
C LEU A 625 -8.34 -6.27 44.11
N TYR A 626 -7.33 -5.42 43.85
CA TYR A 626 -6.17 -5.79 43.03
C TYR A 626 -5.36 -6.96 43.60
N LYS A 627 -5.28 -7.09 44.93
CA LYS A 627 -4.63 -8.23 45.58
C LYS A 627 -5.40 -9.54 45.38
N GLN A 628 -6.72 -9.46 45.24
CA GLN A 628 -7.57 -10.63 45.02
C GLN A 628 -7.50 -11.12 43.56
N ASP A 629 -7.48 -10.21 42.60
CA ASP A 629 -7.46 -10.54 41.17
C ASP A 629 -6.13 -11.14 40.71
N ASN A 630 -5.00 -10.69 41.27
CA ASN A 630 -3.69 -11.27 40.95
C ASN A 630 -3.56 -12.76 41.34
N GLY A 631 -4.26 -13.20 42.40
CA GLY A 631 -4.31 -14.63 42.76
C GLY A 631 -5.08 -15.46 41.73
N LEU A 632 -6.14 -14.91 41.14
CA LEU A 632 -6.96 -15.58 40.13
C LEU A 632 -6.23 -15.67 38.78
N VAL A 633 -5.51 -14.61 38.40
CA VAL A 633 -4.70 -14.56 37.17
C VAL A 633 -3.62 -15.64 37.19
N GLN A 634 -2.89 -15.81 38.30
CA GLN A 634 -1.87 -16.86 38.41
C GLN A 634 -2.45 -18.28 38.30
N GLN A 635 -3.67 -18.50 38.79
CA GLN A 635 -4.37 -19.78 38.63
C GLN A 635 -4.79 -20.05 37.19
N LEU A 636 -5.31 -19.04 36.48
CA LEU A 636 -5.70 -19.16 35.08
C LEU A 636 -4.49 -19.37 34.17
N GLN A 637 -3.36 -18.73 34.48
CA GLN A 637 -2.15 -18.85 33.68
C GLN A 637 -1.57 -20.28 33.73
N ARG A 638 -1.59 -20.94 34.90
CA ARG A 638 -1.23 -22.36 35.02
C ARG A 638 -2.16 -23.26 34.18
N GLN A 639 -3.47 -23.02 34.23
CA GLN A 639 -4.44 -23.79 33.43
C GLN A 639 -4.26 -23.61 31.92
N ILE A 640 -3.87 -22.41 31.46
CA ILE A 640 -3.57 -22.15 30.05
C ILE A 640 -2.31 -22.90 29.63
N THR A 641 -1.25 -22.87 30.44
CA THR A 641 0.00 -23.58 30.15
C THR A 641 -0.23 -25.09 30.06
N ASP A 642 -1.00 -25.66 30.99
CA ASP A 642 -1.32 -27.10 30.97
C ASP A 642 -2.15 -27.46 29.73
N SER A 643 -3.13 -26.64 29.35
CA SER A 643 -3.94 -26.86 28.14
C SER A 643 -3.13 -26.72 26.85
N GLN A 644 -2.15 -25.81 26.80
CA GLN A 644 -1.27 -25.64 25.65
C GLN A 644 -0.34 -26.84 25.47
N ASN A 645 0.21 -27.35 26.57
CA ASN A 645 1.05 -28.54 26.55
C ASN A 645 0.27 -29.77 26.07
N GLU A 646 -0.99 -29.92 26.48
CA GLU A 646 -1.86 -31.01 26.01
C GLU A 646 -2.20 -30.88 24.52
N SER A 647 -2.51 -29.67 24.03
CA SER A 647 -2.75 -29.43 22.60
C SER A 647 -1.50 -29.69 21.74
N ASN A 648 -0.31 -29.32 22.22
CA ASN A 648 0.94 -29.58 21.51
C ASN A 648 1.25 -31.08 21.42
N LEU A 649 0.95 -31.85 22.48
CA LEU A 649 1.10 -33.30 22.47
C LEU A 649 0.16 -33.96 21.45
N GLN A 650 -1.10 -33.50 21.40
CA GLN A 650 -2.08 -34.00 20.42
C GLN A 650 -1.68 -33.65 18.98
N LEU A 651 -1.16 -32.44 18.75
CA LEU A 651 -0.70 -32.04 17.43
C LEU A 651 0.46 -32.94 16.93
N ARG A 652 1.42 -33.27 17.81
CA ARG A 652 2.50 -34.21 17.48
C ARG A 652 1.97 -35.60 17.10
N GLN A 653 0.99 -36.12 17.84
CA GLN A 653 0.38 -37.42 17.55
C GLN A 653 -0.36 -37.43 16.19
N VAL A 654 -1.06 -36.33 15.84
CA VAL A 654 -1.71 -36.20 14.52
C VAL A 654 -0.66 -36.13 13.42
N GLN A 655 0.42 -35.39 13.64
CA GLN A 655 1.49 -35.22 12.66
C GLN A 655 2.26 -36.54 12.42
N GLU A 656 2.48 -37.35 13.47
CA GLU A 656 3.05 -38.69 13.34
C GLU A 656 2.15 -39.63 12.53
N ARG A 657 0.83 -39.63 12.77
CA ARG A 657 -0.12 -40.44 11.97
C ARG A 657 -0.16 -40.00 10.51
N PHE A 658 -0.13 -38.70 10.25
CA PHE A 658 -0.10 -38.16 8.90
C PHE A 658 1.19 -38.57 8.16
N ASN A 659 2.33 -38.52 8.84
CA ASN A 659 3.61 -38.96 8.29
C ASN A 659 3.61 -40.48 7.98
N GLN A 660 2.98 -41.30 8.84
CA GLN A 660 2.81 -42.73 8.57
C GLN A 660 1.94 -42.98 7.33
N GLN A 661 0.85 -42.22 7.15
CA GLN A 661 0.00 -42.31 5.94
C GLN A 661 0.75 -41.90 4.67
N ILE A 662 1.54 -40.81 4.72
CA ILE A 662 2.39 -40.40 3.59
C ILE A 662 3.37 -41.53 3.24
N GLN A 663 3.99 -42.15 4.25
CA GLN A 663 4.94 -43.23 4.03
C GLN A 663 4.28 -44.47 3.39
N GLN A 664 3.04 -44.80 3.79
CA GLN A 664 2.25 -45.87 3.16
C GLN A 664 1.88 -45.54 1.70
N LEU A 665 1.45 -44.31 1.42
CA LEU A 665 1.15 -43.86 0.06
C LEU A 665 2.39 -43.86 -0.83
N GLN A 666 3.54 -43.45 -0.31
CA GLN A 666 4.82 -43.52 -1.05
C GLN A 666 5.21 -44.96 -1.37
N GLN A 667 5.02 -45.91 -0.44
CA GLN A 667 5.26 -47.33 -0.70
C GLN A 667 4.30 -47.90 -1.74
N GLN A 668 3.03 -47.50 -1.73
CA GLN A 668 2.06 -47.88 -2.77
C GLN A 668 2.45 -47.31 -4.13
N LEU A 669 2.80 -46.03 -4.21
CA LEU A 669 3.21 -45.38 -5.45
C LEU A 669 4.46 -46.05 -6.04
N GLN A 670 5.44 -46.41 -5.21
CA GLN A 670 6.62 -47.15 -5.66
C GLN A 670 6.27 -48.55 -6.20
N LYS A 671 5.31 -49.25 -5.58
CA LYS A 671 4.82 -50.54 -6.09
C LYS A 671 4.13 -50.38 -7.45
N GLU A 672 3.32 -49.34 -7.63
CA GLU A 672 2.64 -49.05 -8.89
C GLU A 672 3.61 -48.63 -9.99
N GLN A 673 4.58 -47.77 -9.68
CA GLN A 673 5.62 -47.38 -10.63
C GLN A 673 6.44 -48.60 -11.09
N LYS A 674 6.77 -49.51 -10.16
CA LYS A 674 7.47 -50.77 -10.50
C LYS A 674 6.61 -51.68 -11.38
N ALA A 675 5.31 -51.80 -11.09
CA ALA A 675 4.39 -52.58 -11.91
C ALA A 675 4.23 -51.99 -13.32
N ARG A 676 4.11 -50.66 -13.42
CA ARG A 676 4.03 -49.93 -14.68
C ARG A 676 5.30 -50.09 -15.52
N PHE A 677 6.47 -49.95 -14.89
CA PHE A 677 7.75 -50.18 -15.58
C PHE A 677 7.85 -51.61 -16.13
N LEU A 678 7.42 -52.61 -15.37
CA LEU A 678 7.40 -54.00 -15.83
C LEU A 678 6.46 -54.19 -17.03
N ALA A 679 5.28 -53.58 -16.98
CA ALA A 679 4.31 -53.62 -18.07
C ALA A 679 4.82 -52.91 -19.34
N GLU A 680 5.44 -51.73 -19.19
CA GLU A 680 6.04 -50.99 -20.31
C GLU A 680 7.21 -51.76 -20.95
N SER A 681 8.02 -52.46 -20.13
CA SER A 681 9.09 -53.34 -20.64
C SER A 681 8.52 -54.51 -21.44
N GLN A 682 7.49 -55.19 -20.91
CA GLN A 682 6.83 -56.29 -21.62
C GLN A 682 6.20 -55.82 -22.94
N LEU A 683 5.61 -54.62 -22.94
CA LEU A 683 5.00 -54.03 -24.13
C LEU A 683 6.03 -53.66 -25.19
N LYS A 684 7.22 -53.18 -24.78
CA LYS A 684 8.36 -52.98 -25.69
C LYS A 684 8.85 -54.28 -26.32
N ASP A 685 9.03 -55.33 -25.52
CA ASP A 685 9.44 -56.65 -26.04
C ASP A 685 8.43 -57.21 -27.04
N LEU A 686 7.13 -57.04 -26.76
CA LEU A 686 6.06 -57.46 -27.67
C LEU A 686 6.03 -56.63 -28.97
N THR A 687 6.28 -55.33 -28.87
CA THR A 687 6.38 -54.43 -30.03
C THR A 687 7.56 -54.82 -30.93
N ILE A 688 8.73 -55.10 -30.34
CA ILE A 688 9.92 -55.57 -31.07
C ILE A 688 9.63 -56.91 -31.77
N LYS A 689 8.95 -57.84 -31.10
CA LYS A 689 8.55 -59.12 -31.72
C LYS A 689 7.62 -58.92 -32.92
N LEU A 690 6.66 -58.00 -32.83
CA LEU A 690 5.76 -57.64 -33.93
C LEU A 690 6.52 -57.01 -35.11
N GLU A 691 7.46 -56.09 -34.84
CA GLU A 691 8.28 -55.48 -35.90
C GLU A 691 9.19 -56.48 -36.62
N ILE A 692 9.76 -57.44 -35.90
CA ILE A 692 10.56 -58.52 -36.49
C ILE A 692 9.67 -59.39 -37.39
N GLN A 693 8.45 -59.71 -36.93
CA GLN A 693 7.51 -60.52 -37.70
C GLN A 693 7.05 -59.80 -38.98
N GLU A 694 6.77 -58.50 -38.91
CA GLU A 694 6.43 -57.69 -40.09
C GLU A 694 7.59 -57.59 -41.09
N LYS A 695 8.83 -57.49 -40.61
CA LYS A 695 10.01 -57.50 -41.49
C LYS A 695 10.20 -58.85 -42.18
N GLN A 696 10.00 -59.96 -41.47
CA GLN A 696 10.03 -61.29 -42.05
C GLN A 696 8.93 -61.49 -43.10
N GLN A 697 7.71 -61.02 -42.82
CA GLN A 697 6.59 -61.11 -43.74
C GLN A 697 6.86 -60.29 -45.02
N LYS A 698 7.40 -59.07 -44.88
CA LYS A 698 7.84 -58.25 -46.03
C LYS A 698 8.94 -58.92 -46.84
N GLN A 699 9.92 -59.57 -46.22
CA GLN A 699 10.95 -60.32 -46.94
C GLN A 699 10.35 -61.47 -47.76
N VAL A 700 9.40 -62.23 -47.19
CA VAL A 700 8.71 -63.31 -47.90
C VAL A 700 7.91 -62.76 -49.09
N THR A 701 7.17 -61.65 -48.91
CA THR A 701 6.41 -61.02 -50.00
C THR A 701 7.31 -60.52 -51.12
N THR A 702 8.46 -59.94 -50.80
CA THR A 702 9.46 -59.49 -51.79
C THR A 702 10.11 -60.65 -52.52
N SER A 703 10.42 -61.76 -51.83
CA SER A 703 10.92 -62.98 -52.46
C SER A 703 9.90 -63.57 -53.45
N ILE A 704 8.61 -63.59 -53.08
CA ILE A 704 7.53 -64.06 -53.95
C ILE A 704 7.36 -63.15 -55.19
N GLN A 705 7.46 -61.83 -55.03
CA GLN A 705 7.38 -60.89 -56.16
C GLN A 705 8.59 -60.99 -57.11
N ASN A 706 9.79 -61.23 -56.58
CA ASN A 706 10.98 -61.39 -57.40
C ASN A 706 10.97 -62.72 -58.19
N SER A 707 10.43 -63.80 -57.62
CA SER A 707 10.23 -65.06 -58.35
C SER A 707 9.17 -64.98 -59.46
N TYR A 708 8.33 -63.95 -59.45
CA TYR A 708 7.28 -63.73 -60.46
C TYR A 708 7.79 -63.09 -61.76
N GLN A 709 9.01 -62.52 -61.78
CA GLN A 709 9.53 -61.84 -62.97
C GLN A 709 10.32 -62.75 -63.93
N ASP A 710 10.72 -63.96 -63.53
CA ASP A 710 11.68 -64.75 -64.33
C ASP A 710 11.12 -65.96 -65.10
N ILE A 711 9.85 -66.38 -64.97
CA ILE A 711 9.42 -67.63 -65.63
C ILE A 711 8.00 -67.55 -66.21
N SER A 712 7.91 -67.41 -67.53
CA SER A 712 6.76 -67.86 -68.32
C SER A 712 6.93 -69.33 -68.71
N ASN A 713 5.89 -70.13 -68.46
CA ASN A 713 5.65 -71.52 -68.91
C ASN A 713 6.00 -72.62 -67.90
N GLY A 714 4.99 -73.06 -67.14
CA GLY A 714 5.00 -74.33 -66.41
C GLY A 714 3.86 -74.44 -65.39
N GLY A 715 2.88 -75.32 -65.64
CA GLY A 715 1.67 -75.51 -64.81
C GLY A 715 1.91 -76.04 -63.37
N GLU A 716 3.14 -76.42 -63.02
CA GLU A 716 3.49 -76.76 -61.63
C GLU A 716 3.76 -75.52 -60.76
N LEU A 717 4.28 -74.44 -61.35
CA LEU A 717 4.55 -73.20 -60.61
C LEU A 717 3.25 -72.54 -60.12
N GLN A 718 2.16 -72.68 -60.87
CA GLN A 718 0.86 -72.13 -60.50
C GLN A 718 0.23 -72.84 -59.29
N LYS A 719 0.52 -74.14 -59.11
CA LYS A 719 0.12 -74.89 -57.90
C LYS A 719 0.96 -74.48 -56.70
N GLU A 720 2.26 -74.27 -56.88
CA GLU A 720 3.15 -73.81 -55.80
C GLU A 720 2.82 -72.36 -55.38
N ILE A 721 2.47 -71.49 -56.34
CA ILE A 721 1.99 -70.13 -56.07
C ILE A 721 0.66 -70.16 -55.32
N GLN A 722 -0.30 -71.01 -55.72
CA GLN A 722 -1.56 -71.15 -54.96
C GLN A 722 -1.32 -71.67 -53.55
N ARG A 723 -0.35 -72.57 -53.37
CA ARG A 723 0.04 -73.09 -52.04
C ARG A 723 0.69 -72.01 -51.18
N LEU A 724 1.60 -71.21 -51.74
CA LEU A 724 2.25 -70.09 -51.05
C LEU A 724 1.28 -68.95 -50.76
N GLN A 725 0.33 -68.66 -51.65
CA GLN A 725 -0.74 -67.69 -51.40
C GLN A 725 -1.70 -68.15 -50.30
N ALA A 726 -2.02 -69.45 -50.25
CA ALA A 726 -2.81 -70.01 -49.16
C ALA A 726 -2.06 -69.94 -47.82
N GLN A 727 -0.75 -70.22 -47.81
CA GLN A 727 0.09 -70.09 -46.61
C GLN A 727 0.25 -68.63 -46.16
N LEU A 728 0.41 -67.70 -47.11
CA LEU A 728 0.49 -66.26 -46.81
C LEU A 728 -0.84 -65.78 -46.19
N LYS A 729 -1.97 -66.20 -46.76
CA LYS A 729 -3.30 -65.87 -46.23
C LYS A 729 -3.53 -66.46 -44.84
N GLU A 730 -3.12 -67.71 -44.59
CA GLU A 730 -3.18 -68.31 -43.24
C GLU A 730 -2.30 -67.55 -42.24
N GLN A 731 -1.12 -67.09 -42.65
CA GLN A 731 -0.26 -66.28 -41.79
C GLN A 731 -0.82 -64.88 -41.52
N GLU A 732 -1.45 -64.24 -42.51
CA GLU A 732 -2.14 -62.96 -42.34
C GLU A 732 -3.34 -63.10 -41.39
N GLU A 733 -4.13 -64.16 -41.52
CA GLU A 733 -5.25 -64.45 -40.61
C GLU A 733 -4.75 -64.72 -39.19
N ARG A 734 -3.65 -65.47 -39.01
CA ARG A 734 -3.01 -65.66 -37.69
C ARG A 734 -2.50 -64.34 -37.11
N TYR A 735 -1.87 -63.50 -37.92
CA TYR A 735 -1.39 -62.18 -37.48
C TYR A 735 -2.57 -61.29 -37.03
N GLN A 736 -3.67 -61.25 -37.78
CA GLN A 736 -4.86 -60.48 -37.41
C GLN A 736 -5.52 -61.01 -36.13
N GLN A 737 -5.56 -62.33 -35.93
CA GLN A 737 -6.03 -62.93 -34.68
C GLN A 737 -5.12 -62.59 -33.48
N LEU A 738 -3.80 -62.60 -33.67
CA LEU A 738 -2.83 -62.19 -32.64
C LEU A 738 -2.99 -60.71 -32.28
N LYS A 739 -3.16 -59.85 -33.28
CA LYS A 739 -3.38 -58.42 -33.12
C LYS A 739 -4.70 -58.12 -32.39
N SER A 740 -5.78 -58.83 -32.72
CA SER A 740 -7.06 -58.66 -32.02
C SER A 740 -7.00 -59.15 -30.57
N LYS A 741 -6.33 -60.28 -30.30
CA LYS A 741 -6.06 -60.73 -28.92
C LYS A 741 -5.24 -59.72 -28.12
N HIS A 742 -4.24 -59.09 -28.74
CA HIS A 742 -3.43 -58.06 -28.08
C HIS A 742 -4.24 -56.81 -27.75
N TYR A 743 -5.08 -56.37 -28.69
CA TYR A 743 -5.94 -55.21 -28.47
C TYR A 743 -6.97 -55.48 -27.36
N ALA A 744 -7.53 -56.70 -27.31
CA ALA A 744 -8.42 -57.12 -26.23
C ALA A 744 -7.71 -57.18 -24.87
N HIS A 745 -6.46 -57.67 -24.82
CA HIS A 745 -5.67 -57.69 -23.58
C HIS A 745 -5.35 -56.28 -23.07
N LEU A 746 -5.02 -55.35 -23.98
CA LEU A 746 -4.76 -53.95 -23.65
C LEU A 746 -6.04 -53.24 -23.13
N GLN A 747 -7.18 -53.48 -23.78
CA GLN A 747 -8.49 -52.98 -23.33
C GLN A 747 -8.84 -53.52 -21.94
N MET A 748 -8.58 -54.81 -21.68
CA MET A 748 -8.78 -55.41 -20.36
C MET A 748 -7.88 -54.78 -19.29
N MET A 749 -6.60 -54.51 -19.59
CA MET A 749 -5.70 -53.82 -18.66
C MET A 749 -6.15 -52.38 -18.35
N ILE A 750 -6.60 -51.64 -19.36
CA ILE A 750 -7.16 -50.29 -19.19
C ILE A 750 -8.44 -50.33 -18.33
N GLN A 751 -9.28 -51.35 -18.52
CA GLN A 751 -10.48 -51.52 -17.72
C GLN A 751 -10.15 -51.87 -16.25
N VAL A 752 -9.15 -52.73 -16.01
CA VAL A 752 -8.66 -53.05 -14.65
C VAL A 752 -8.07 -51.82 -13.94
N GLU A 753 -7.41 -50.90 -14.65
CA GLU A 753 -6.98 -49.62 -14.05
C GLU A 753 -8.14 -48.67 -13.76
N LYS A 754 -9.15 -48.60 -14.64
CA LYS A 754 -10.37 -47.83 -14.38
C LYS A 754 -11.14 -48.33 -13.16
N ASP A 755 -11.24 -49.64 -12.99
CA ASP A 755 -11.95 -50.26 -11.87
C ASP A 755 -11.19 -50.10 -10.54
N LYS A 756 -9.86 -49.92 -10.56
CA LYS A 756 -9.05 -49.60 -9.37
C LYS A 756 -9.15 -48.15 -8.91
N LEU A 757 -9.41 -47.21 -9.83
CA LEU A 757 -9.60 -45.78 -9.53
C LEU A 757 -10.96 -45.48 -8.86
N ILE A 758 -11.88 -46.45 -8.84
CA ILE A 758 -13.19 -46.35 -8.20
C ILE A 758 -13.26 -47.41 -7.10
N ASN A 759 -12.54 -47.23 -6.00
CA ASN A 759 -12.78 -48.02 -4.79
C ASN A 759 -13.60 -47.19 -3.76
N PRO A 760 -14.94 -47.26 -3.81
CA PRO A 760 -15.82 -46.52 -2.92
C PRO A 760 -15.69 -46.93 -1.44
N GLU A 761 -15.12 -48.10 -1.12
CA GLU A 761 -14.90 -48.52 0.27
C GLU A 761 -13.85 -47.66 0.99
N ILE A 762 -12.83 -47.16 0.27
CA ILE A 762 -11.81 -46.28 0.87
C ILE A 762 -12.41 -44.91 1.19
N GLN A 763 -13.24 -44.36 0.29
CA GLN A 763 -13.94 -43.10 0.54
C GLN A 763 -14.95 -43.23 1.69
N LEU A 764 -15.70 -44.33 1.76
CA LEU A 764 -16.63 -44.58 2.86
C LEU A 764 -15.91 -44.75 4.20
N SER A 765 -14.74 -45.41 4.23
CA SER A 765 -13.96 -45.57 5.47
C SER A 765 -13.38 -44.24 5.97
N LEU A 766 -12.99 -43.35 5.04
CA LEU A 766 -12.44 -42.03 5.37
C LEU A 766 -13.54 -41.10 5.90
N ILE A 767 -14.72 -41.11 5.28
CA ILE A 767 -15.90 -40.35 5.74
C ILE A 767 -16.32 -40.83 7.13
N ASN A 768 -16.43 -42.14 7.36
CA ASN A 768 -16.80 -42.70 8.65
C ASN A 768 -15.76 -42.41 9.76
N SER A 769 -14.47 -42.31 9.40
CA SER A 769 -13.42 -41.90 10.33
C SER A 769 -13.55 -40.42 10.71
N GLN A 770 -13.87 -39.56 9.75
CA GLN A 770 -14.05 -38.12 9.98
C GLN A 770 -15.30 -37.82 10.81
N GLU A 771 -16.41 -38.53 10.58
CA GLU A 771 -17.63 -38.39 11.39
C GLU A 771 -17.43 -38.81 12.85
N LYS A 772 -16.63 -39.85 13.11
CA LYS A 772 -16.26 -40.26 14.47
C LYS A 772 -15.45 -39.18 15.21
N GLU A 773 -14.48 -38.55 14.54
CA GLU A 773 -13.71 -37.45 15.15
C GLU A 773 -14.58 -36.23 15.44
N LEU A 774 -15.51 -35.91 14.53
CA LEU A 774 -16.43 -34.78 14.69
C LEU A 774 -17.36 -34.98 15.90
N THR A 775 -17.83 -36.21 16.11
CA THR A 775 -18.68 -36.58 17.25
C THR A 775 -17.92 -36.43 18.58
N VAL A 776 -16.65 -36.86 18.64
CA VAL A 776 -15.81 -36.72 19.85
C VAL A 776 -15.52 -35.25 20.17
N LEU A 777 -15.33 -34.41 19.16
CA LEU A 777 -15.10 -32.97 19.35
C LEU A 777 -16.36 -32.25 19.84
N GLN A 778 -17.54 -32.61 19.33
CA GLN A 778 -18.81 -32.08 19.83
C GLN A 778 -19.06 -32.44 21.30
N GLU A 779 -18.75 -33.67 21.70
CA GLU A 779 -18.91 -34.12 23.09
C GLU A 779 -17.97 -33.37 24.05
N LYS A 780 -16.73 -33.09 23.63
CA LYS A 780 -15.78 -32.27 24.40
C LYS A 780 -16.22 -30.80 24.51
N LEU A 781 -16.83 -30.25 23.46
CA LEU A 781 -17.38 -28.89 23.46
C LEU A 781 -18.50 -28.75 24.49
N GLU A 782 -19.43 -29.70 24.53
CA GLU A 782 -20.54 -29.69 25.50
C GLU A 782 -20.06 -29.86 26.95
N LYS A 783 -19.04 -30.69 27.19
CA LYS A 783 -18.39 -30.77 28.53
C LYS A 783 -17.79 -29.42 28.97
N LYS A 784 -17.15 -28.68 28.05
CA LYS A 784 -16.60 -27.35 28.35
C LYS A 784 -17.69 -26.31 28.62
N LYS A 785 -18.78 -26.30 27.83
CA LYS A 785 -19.94 -25.41 28.08
C LYS A 785 -20.58 -25.67 29.45
N THR A 786 -20.71 -26.93 29.84
CA THR A 786 -21.26 -27.33 31.14
C THR A 786 -20.39 -26.84 32.30
N LYS A 787 -19.06 -26.93 32.17
CA LYS A 787 -18.10 -26.43 33.18
C LYS A 787 -18.14 -24.91 33.32
N ILE A 788 -18.30 -24.17 32.23
CA ILE A 788 -18.47 -22.70 32.26
C ILE A 788 -19.78 -22.31 32.97
N LYS A 789 -20.87 -23.06 32.74
CA LYS A 789 -22.15 -22.82 33.41
C LYS A 789 -22.07 -23.02 34.93
N GLN A 790 -21.31 -24.02 35.38
CA GLN A 790 -21.03 -24.27 36.80
C GLN A 790 -20.17 -23.16 37.44
N LEU A 791 -19.17 -22.63 36.72
CA LEU A 791 -18.34 -21.54 37.23
C LEU A 791 -19.13 -20.23 37.38
N LYS A 792 -20.01 -19.90 36.42
CA LYS A 792 -20.90 -18.74 36.52
C LYS A 792 -21.91 -18.84 37.67
N GLN A 793 -22.34 -20.06 38.02
CA GLN A 793 -23.18 -20.28 39.21
C GLN A 793 -22.39 -20.07 40.52
N LYS A 794 -21.13 -20.50 40.58
CA LYS A 794 -20.25 -20.26 41.75
C LYS A 794 -19.94 -18.78 41.95
N GLU A 795 -19.71 -18.06 40.87
CA GLU A 795 -19.49 -16.60 40.89
C GLU A 795 -20.72 -15.84 41.39
N LYS A 796 -21.92 -16.19 40.92
CA LYS A 796 -23.18 -15.61 41.43
C LYS A 796 -23.43 -15.91 42.91
N ALA A 797 -23.08 -17.12 43.37
CA ALA A 797 -23.18 -17.47 44.79
C ALA A 797 -22.19 -16.67 45.64
N TRP A 798 -20.96 -16.47 45.15
CA TRP A 798 -19.93 -15.69 45.83
C TRP A 798 -20.28 -14.20 45.94
N MET A 799 -20.78 -13.60 44.85
CA MET A 799 -21.28 -12.23 44.82
C MET A 799 -22.41 -12.01 45.84
N LYS A 800 -23.33 -12.97 45.96
CA LYS A 800 -24.44 -12.91 46.92
C LYS A 800 -23.97 -12.96 48.38
N ILE A 801 -23.00 -13.82 48.69
CA ILE A 801 -22.40 -13.91 50.04
C ILE A 801 -21.71 -12.60 50.42
N ASN A 802 -21.02 -11.94 49.47
CA ASN A 802 -20.37 -10.66 49.74
C ASN A 802 -21.35 -9.50 49.89
N GLN A 803 -22.42 -9.47 49.10
CA GLN A 803 -23.50 -8.49 49.29
C GLN A 803 -24.16 -8.65 50.67
N ASP A 804 -24.47 -9.88 51.08
CA ASP A 804 -25.11 -10.14 52.38
C ASP A 804 -24.20 -9.79 53.56
N ASN A 805 -22.87 -9.96 53.40
CA ASN A 805 -21.89 -9.57 54.43
C ASN A 805 -21.69 -8.06 54.51
N VAL A 806 -21.69 -7.35 53.38
CA VAL A 806 -21.57 -5.88 53.34
C VAL A 806 -22.82 -5.22 53.93
N VAL A 807 -24.00 -5.79 53.71
CA VAL A 807 -25.26 -5.30 54.32
C VAL A 807 -25.25 -5.49 55.84
N LYS A 808 -24.73 -6.61 56.36
CA LYS A 808 -24.59 -6.83 57.81
C LYS A 808 -23.56 -5.90 58.47
N ILE A 809 -22.47 -5.59 57.78
CA ILE A 809 -21.44 -4.66 58.29
C ILE A 809 -21.98 -3.22 58.36
N ASN A 810 -22.75 -2.79 57.36
CA ASN A 810 -23.30 -1.43 57.31
C ASN A 810 -24.47 -1.19 58.29
N GLN A 811 -25.03 -2.24 58.89
CA GLN A 811 -26.14 -2.13 59.85
C GLN A 811 -25.70 -2.15 61.32
N THR A 812 -24.39 -2.25 61.60
CA THR A 812 -23.89 -2.32 62.98
C THR A 812 -23.14 -1.03 63.34
N THR A 813 -23.69 -0.22 64.24
CA THR A 813 -23.11 1.08 64.66
C THR A 813 -22.23 1.01 65.91
N ASP A 814 -22.04 -0.18 66.49
CA ASP A 814 -21.23 -0.36 67.69
C ASP A 814 -19.76 -0.68 67.35
N GLY A 815 -18.88 0.31 67.55
CA GLY A 815 -17.45 0.25 67.25
C GLY A 815 -16.68 -0.84 68.02
N LYS A 816 -17.25 -1.39 69.11
CA LYS A 816 -16.61 -2.45 69.90
C LYS A 816 -16.66 -3.82 69.20
N HIS A 817 -17.67 -4.07 68.35
CA HIS A 817 -17.77 -5.32 67.59
C HIS A 817 -16.96 -5.30 66.29
N ILE A 818 -16.72 -4.10 65.73
CA ILE A 818 -15.83 -3.89 64.57
C ILE A 818 -14.36 -4.18 64.96
N GLY A 819 -13.98 -3.85 66.20
CA GLY A 819 -12.66 -4.19 66.75
C GLY A 819 -12.44 -5.69 66.95
N GLU A 820 -13.46 -6.46 67.37
CA GLU A 820 -13.33 -7.93 67.51
C GLU A 820 -13.29 -8.67 66.17
N LEU A 821 -13.99 -8.17 65.15
CA LEU A 821 -13.98 -8.72 63.79
C LEU A 821 -12.64 -8.45 63.08
N LEU A 822 -12.10 -7.24 63.19
CA LEU A 822 -10.76 -6.91 62.65
C LEU A 822 -9.64 -7.68 63.37
N THR A 823 -9.76 -7.90 64.68
CA THR A 823 -8.79 -8.73 65.43
C THR A 823 -8.82 -10.20 64.98
N LYS A 824 -10.00 -10.77 64.70
CA LYS A 824 -10.12 -12.14 64.17
C LYS A 824 -9.60 -12.28 62.74
N THR A 825 -9.69 -11.24 61.92
CA THR A 825 -9.14 -11.21 60.55
C THR A 825 -7.61 -11.04 60.56
N ILE A 826 -7.05 -10.28 61.50
CA ILE A 826 -5.60 -10.11 61.65
C ILE A 826 -4.93 -11.37 62.21
N VAL A 827 -5.62 -12.13 63.07
CA VAL A 827 -5.10 -13.41 63.61
C VAL A 827 -5.07 -14.54 62.55
N LEU A 828 -5.84 -14.44 61.46
CA LEU A 828 -5.82 -15.43 60.38
C LEU A 828 -4.74 -15.18 59.30
N LEU A 829 -4.06 -14.02 59.32
CA LEU A 829 -3.10 -13.63 58.28
C LEU A 829 -1.64 -13.52 58.76
N ASN A 830 -1.34 -13.92 60.00
CA ASN A 830 0.04 -14.04 60.48
C ASN A 830 0.53 -15.49 60.36
N LEU A 831 1.23 -15.78 59.27
CA LEU A 831 2.33 -16.75 59.27
C LEU A 831 3.63 -15.97 59.03
N ASP A 832 4.59 -16.26 59.91
CA ASP A 832 5.98 -15.83 59.94
C ASP A 832 6.27 -14.43 60.49
N GLY A 833 6.25 -14.38 61.83
CA GLY A 833 6.85 -13.30 62.60
C GLY A 833 8.38 -13.27 62.49
N LYS A 834 8.92 -12.05 62.56
CA LYS A 834 10.13 -11.65 63.29
C LYS A 834 10.42 -10.17 62.98
N VAL A 835 10.38 -9.33 64.01
CA VAL A 835 11.48 -8.48 64.51
C VAL A 835 10.88 -7.35 65.37
N SER A 836 11.51 -7.19 66.52
CA SER A 836 11.19 -6.33 67.65
C SER A 836 11.38 -4.84 67.34
N THR A 837 10.37 -4.03 67.68
CA THR A 837 10.47 -2.57 67.78
C THR A 837 11.10 -2.18 69.12
N ASN A 838 12.35 -1.74 69.12
CA ASN A 838 12.86 -0.86 70.17
C ASN A 838 13.97 0.05 69.64
N HIS A 839 13.81 1.34 69.98
CA HIS A 839 14.69 2.49 69.76
C HIS A 839 14.71 3.11 68.36
N ILE A 840 13.81 4.07 68.17
CA ILE A 840 14.14 5.28 67.41
C ILE A 840 13.79 6.48 68.30
N ASN A 841 14.79 7.34 68.46
CA ASN A 841 14.87 8.50 69.33
C ASN A 841 13.97 9.64 68.82
N ASP A 842 13.16 10.25 69.69
CA ASP A 842 12.17 11.29 69.34
C ASP A 842 12.79 12.56 68.73
N GLN A 843 14.10 12.80 68.93
CA GLN A 843 14.81 13.90 68.26
C GLN A 843 15.11 13.64 66.77
N ALA A 844 15.17 12.38 66.32
CA ALA A 844 15.26 12.07 64.89
C ALA A 844 13.91 12.25 64.19
N ILE A 845 12.81 11.99 64.90
CA ILE A 845 11.45 12.17 64.39
C ILE A 845 11.16 13.67 64.20
N ALA A 846 11.58 14.54 65.11
CA ALA A 846 11.38 15.99 64.96
C ALA A 846 12.12 16.58 63.74
N LEU A 847 13.37 16.16 63.48
CA LEU A 847 14.15 16.62 62.33
C LEU A 847 13.65 16.05 60.99
N ILE A 848 13.05 14.85 61.04
CA ILE A 848 12.39 14.21 59.89
C ILE A 848 11.03 14.87 59.62
N VAL A 849 10.26 15.24 60.65
CA VAL A 849 8.97 15.92 60.51
C VAL A 849 9.15 17.35 59.97
N GLU A 850 10.22 18.05 60.35
CA GLU A 850 10.54 19.38 59.81
C GLU A 850 10.96 19.32 58.33
N LYS A 851 11.80 18.34 57.95
CA LYS A 851 12.18 18.11 56.54
C LYS A 851 11.04 17.55 55.70
N ILE A 852 10.15 16.73 56.27
CA ILE A 852 8.95 16.22 55.60
C ILE A 852 7.91 17.33 55.45
N SER A 853 7.76 18.26 56.40
CA SER A 853 6.82 19.38 56.27
C SER A 853 7.24 20.35 55.15
N HIS A 854 8.54 20.61 55.01
CA HIS A 854 9.09 21.43 53.91
C HIS A 854 9.03 20.71 52.54
N LEU A 855 9.13 19.38 52.52
CA LEU A 855 8.91 18.56 51.31
C LEU A 855 7.42 18.46 50.96
N ILE A 856 6.53 18.40 51.94
CA ILE A 856 5.08 18.38 51.74
C ILE A 856 4.60 19.72 51.20
N GLU A 857 5.10 20.87 51.67
CA GLU A 857 4.73 22.19 51.12
C GLU A 857 5.13 22.36 49.65
N GLN A 858 6.31 21.86 49.25
CA GLN A 858 6.77 21.84 47.85
C GLN A 858 6.04 20.80 46.99
N GLN A 859 5.58 19.69 47.59
CA GLN A 859 4.80 18.67 46.90
C GLN A 859 3.32 19.04 46.78
N THR A 860 2.76 19.86 47.69
CA THR A 860 1.39 20.37 47.60
C THR A 860 1.23 21.37 46.47
N THR A 861 2.23 22.24 46.22
CA THR A 861 2.21 23.18 45.09
C THR A 861 2.26 22.45 43.76
N PHE A 862 3.10 21.41 43.67
CA PHE A 862 3.18 20.56 42.47
C PHE A 862 1.93 19.67 42.31
N SER A 863 1.33 19.17 43.40
CA SER A 863 0.12 18.34 43.39
C SER A 863 -1.16 19.12 43.07
N GLU A 864 -1.24 20.40 43.45
CA GLU A 864 -2.34 21.31 43.11
C GLU A 864 -2.31 21.67 41.62
N GLU A 865 -1.13 21.95 41.05
CA GLU A 865 -0.98 22.18 39.61
C GLU A 865 -1.22 20.92 38.77
N PHE A 866 -0.87 19.73 39.29
CA PHE A 866 -1.05 18.47 38.58
C PHE A 866 -2.51 17.96 38.61
N SER A 867 -3.25 18.20 39.70
CA SER A 867 -4.67 17.77 39.82
C SER A 867 -5.61 18.64 38.98
N ASN A 868 -5.31 19.94 38.86
CA ASN A 868 -6.06 20.89 38.02
C ASN A 868 -6.06 20.52 36.52
N ILE A 869 -5.16 19.63 36.08
CA ILE A 869 -5.05 19.22 34.67
C ILE A 869 -5.91 17.98 34.35
N PHE A 870 -6.32 17.18 35.35
CA PHE A 870 -7.06 15.92 35.12
C PHE A 870 -8.52 15.93 35.62
N GLU A 871 -8.98 16.94 36.36
CA GLU A 871 -10.34 17.02 36.91
C GLU A 871 -11.41 17.62 35.96
N ASP A 872 -11.30 17.41 34.64
CA ASP A 872 -12.44 17.63 33.75
C ASP A 872 -13.37 16.39 33.83
N GLY A 873 -14.17 16.30 34.89
CA GLY A 873 -15.10 15.18 35.18
C GLY A 873 -16.07 14.85 34.04
N GLN A 874 -16.22 15.73 33.06
CA GLN A 874 -16.96 15.45 31.83
C GLN A 874 -16.31 14.35 30.98
N PHE A 875 -15.00 14.12 31.11
CA PHE A 875 -14.27 13.15 30.30
C PHE A 875 -14.60 11.71 30.66
N VAL A 876 -14.50 11.35 31.95
CA VAL A 876 -14.80 9.98 32.44
C VAL A 876 -16.29 9.68 32.33
N GLN A 877 -17.15 10.66 32.61
CA GLN A 877 -18.59 10.53 32.44
C GLN A 877 -18.98 10.31 30.97
N LYS A 878 -18.44 11.11 30.04
CA LYS A 878 -18.68 10.89 28.60
C LYS A 878 -18.07 9.58 28.09
N LEU A 879 -16.98 9.09 28.67
CA LEU A 879 -16.38 7.81 28.27
C LEU A 879 -17.28 6.64 28.69
N ASN A 880 -17.84 6.69 29.90
CA ASN A 880 -18.76 5.67 30.41
C ASN A 880 -20.12 5.71 29.69
N GLU A 881 -20.68 6.90 29.44
CA GLU A 881 -21.91 7.06 28.63
C GLU A 881 -21.71 6.51 27.20
N LEU A 882 -20.51 6.68 26.63
CA LEU A 882 -20.15 6.13 25.32
C LEU A 882 -19.97 4.62 25.33
N MET A 883 -19.47 4.05 26.44
CA MET A 883 -19.35 2.60 26.60
C MET A 883 -20.74 1.94 26.73
N ASP A 884 -21.66 2.57 27.45
CA ASP A 884 -23.04 2.11 27.61
C ASP A 884 -23.84 2.22 26.29
N GLU A 885 -23.68 3.29 25.51
CA GLU A 885 -24.29 3.42 24.16
C GLU A 885 -23.76 2.39 23.14
N VAL A 886 -22.50 1.95 23.30
CA VAL A 886 -21.84 0.99 22.42
C VAL A 886 -22.19 -0.46 22.77
N GLU A 887 -22.42 -0.77 24.05
CA GLU A 887 -22.90 -2.11 24.46
C GLU A 887 -24.35 -2.38 24.01
N ASP A 888 -25.21 -1.36 23.97
CA ASP A 888 -26.63 -1.52 23.65
C ASP A 888 -26.96 -1.48 22.14
N SER A 889 -26.04 -1.01 21.28
CA SER A 889 -26.28 -0.86 19.83
C SER A 889 -25.55 -1.92 18.97
N PHE A 890 -26.13 -3.12 18.85
CA PHE A 890 -25.64 -4.18 17.95
C PHE A 890 -25.78 -3.87 16.43
N VAL A 891 -26.09 -2.62 16.07
CA VAL A 891 -26.20 -2.14 14.70
C VAL A 891 -25.02 -1.21 14.43
N PHE A 892 -23.99 -1.75 13.80
CA PHE A 892 -22.79 -1.04 13.36
C PHE A 892 -23.13 0.09 12.35
N ASP A 893 -23.42 1.29 12.83
CA ASP A 893 -23.44 2.52 12.01
C ASP A 893 -22.02 3.09 11.91
N TYR A 894 -21.59 3.32 10.66
CA TYR A 894 -20.35 4.00 10.30
C TYR A 894 -20.16 5.33 11.01
N ASN A 895 -21.23 6.09 11.23
CA ASN A 895 -21.15 7.41 11.86
C ASN A 895 -20.75 7.30 13.34
N SER A 896 -21.19 6.25 14.03
CA SER A 896 -20.85 5.99 15.43
C SER A 896 -19.37 5.63 15.59
N LEU A 897 -18.84 4.76 14.72
CA LEU A 897 -17.40 4.41 14.73
C LEU A 897 -16.52 5.60 14.34
N LYS A 898 -16.94 6.39 13.36
CA LYS A 898 -16.23 7.62 12.97
C LYS A 898 -16.21 8.63 14.11
N SER A 899 -17.35 8.84 14.77
CA SER A 899 -17.45 9.70 15.95
C SER A 899 -16.58 9.21 17.10
N LEU A 900 -16.53 7.90 17.35
CA LEU A 900 -15.65 7.29 18.34
C LEU A 900 -14.18 7.56 18.03
N ILE A 901 -13.74 7.34 16.79
CA ILE A 901 -12.36 7.61 16.35
C ILE A 901 -12.02 9.11 16.50
N GLU A 902 -12.93 10.01 16.11
CA GLU A 902 -12.75 11.45 16.27
C GLU A 902 -12.67 11.87 17.76
N LYS A 903 -13.49 11.27 18.62
CA LYS A 903 -13.45 11.48 20.07
C LYS A 903 -12.15 10.97 20.68
N VAL A 904 -11.71 9.75 20.33
CA VAL A 904 -10.43 9.17 20.79
C VAL A 904 -9.24 10.04 20.36
N ASN A 905 -9.21 10.50 19.10
CA ASN A 905 -8.16 11.40 18.62
C ASN A 905 -8.16 12.76 19.34
N SER A 906 -9.34 13.30 19.66
CA SER A 906 -9.46 14.53 20.46
C SER A 906 -8.89 14.34 21.88
N VAL A 907 -9.14 13.19 22.49
CA VAL A 907 -8.63 12.83 23.81
C VAL A 907 -7.10 12.71 23.80
N PHE A 908 -6.53 12.04 22.80
CA PHE A 908 -5.07 11.97 22.63
C PHE A 908 -4.43 13.35 22.42
N SER A 909 -5.09 14.25 21.69
CA SER A 909 -4.63 15.62 21.50
C SER A 909 -4.61 16.39 22.84
N ARG A 910 -5.62 16.21 23.69
CA ARG A 910 -5.67 16.80 25.03
C ARG A 910 -4.61 16.22 25.96
N ILE A 911 -4.41 14.91 25.99
CA ILE A 911 -3.36 14.25 26.80
C ILE A 911 -1.97 14.77 26.39
N ASN A 912 -1.73 14.94 25.09
CA ASN A 912 -0.47 15.52 24.61
C ASN A 912 -0.30 16.99 25.01
N SER A 913 -1.36 17.80 24.98
CA SER A 913 -1.31 19.18 25.47
C SER A 913 -1.01 19.23 26.98
N THR A 914 -1.68 18.39 27.76
CA THR A 914 -1.46 18.19 29.20
C THR A 914 -0.03 17.77 29.51
N LYS A 915 0.53 16.82 28.75
CA LYS A 915 1.94 16.41 28.84
C LYS A 915 2.90 17.60 28.66
N GLN A 916 2.64 18.46 27.67
CA GLN A 916 3.49 19.63 27.44
C GLN A 916 3.41 20.63 28.59
N LYS A 917 2.22 20.84 29.15
CA LYS A 917 2.02 21.71 30.32
C LYS A 917 2.73 21.16 31.56
N ILE A 918 2.62 19.86 31.83
CA ILE A 918 3.31 19.20 32.95
C ILE A 918 4.82 19.34 32.81
N LEU A 919 5.38 19.08 31.62
CA LEU A 919 6.81 19.23 31.36
C LEU A 919 7.27 20.69 31.46
N GLN A 920 6.42 21.64 31.06
CA GLN A 920 6.69 23.07 31.17
C GLN A 920 6.71 23.53 32.63
N ILE A 921 5.71 23.14 33.42
CA ILE A 921 5.65 23.41 34.86
C ILE A 921 6.87 22.80 35.55
N PHE A 922 7.20 21.54 35.28
CA PHE A 922 8.38 20.88 35.86
C PHE A 922 9.69 21.63 35.56
N ARG A 923 9.83 22.17 34.35
CA ARG A 923 10.99 22.97 33.93
C ARG A 923 11.02 24.37 34.55
N GLN A 924 9.87 24.91 34.94
CA GLN A 924 9.74 26.23 35.56
C GLN A 924 9.91 26.19 37.08
N THR A 925 9.50 25.09 37.73
CA THR A 925 9.50 24.96 39.18
C THR A 925 10.84 24.47 39.74
N PHE A 926 11.65 23.75 38.96
CA PHE A 926 12.95 23.23 39.40
C PHE A 926 14.09 23.86 38.59
N ASP A 927 14.91 24.67 39.25
CA ASP A 927 16.11 25.26 38.64
C ASP A 927 17.19 24.17 38.47
N GLN A 928 18.11 24.32 37.51
CA GLN A 928 19.11 23.28 37.17
C GLN A 928 19.98 22.85 38.37
N ASN A 929 20.08 23.69 39.40
CA ASN A 929 20.85 23.40 40.61
C ASN A 929 20.10 22.51 41.63
N ASP A 930 18.77 22.52 41.64
CA ASP A 930 17.95 21.69 42.55
C ASP A 930 17.83 20.24 42.06
N LEU A 931 17.84 20.05 40.73
CA LEU A 931 17.86 18.73 40.08
C LEU A 931 19.12 17.91 40.43
N ASN A 932 20.27 18.58 40.65
CA ASN A 932 21.53 17.91 40.98
C ASN A 932 21.64 17.47 42.45
N GLN A 933 20.74 17.91 43.33
CA GLN A 933 20.84 17.65 44.77
C GLN A 933 19.85 16.61 45.31
N ASN A 934 18.88 16.14 44.51
CA ASN A 934 17.84 15.22 44.99
C ASN A 934 17.68 13.97 44.09
N PRO A 935 18.39 12.87 44.37
CA PRO A 935 18.39 11.66 43.53
C PRO A 935 17.02 10.95 43.46
N ASN A 936 16.08 11.27 44.36
CA ASN A 936 14.72 10.74 44.29
C ASN A 936 13.89 11.41 43.17
N LEU A 937 14.23 12.64 42.79
CA LEU A 937 13.56 13.36 41.71
C LEU A 937 13.90 12.73 40.35
N ASP A 938 15.14 12.29 40.16
CA ASP A 938 15.57 11.54 38.97
C ASP A 938 14.80 10.23 38.81
N ILE A 939 14.52 9.52 39.92
CA ILE A 939 13.72 8.28 39.89
C ILE A 939 12.28 8.57 39.47
N VAL A 940 11.67 9.64 39.98
CA VAL A 940 10.30 10.06 39.60
C VAL A 940 10.25 10.48 38.14
N ILE A 941 11.24 11.23 37.65
CA ILE A 941 11.38 11.60 36.24
C ILE A 941 11.51 10.35 35.38
N LEU A 942 12.35 9.40 35.78
CA LEU A 942 12.55 8.14 35.05
C LEU A 942 11.26 7.31 34.99
N GLN A 943 10.51 7.23 36.10
CA GLN A 943 9.22 6.52 36.15
C GLN A 943 8.15 7.22 35.30
N LEU A 944 8.08 8.55 35.31
CA LEU A 944 7.19 9.32 34.44
C LEU A 944 7.56 9.13 32.97
N GLN A 945 8.85 9.14 32.63
CA GLN A 945 9.35 8.87 31.29
C GLN A 945 8.99 7.46 30.82
N GLN A 946 9.17 6.45 31.69
CA GLN A 946 8.78 5.07 31.40
C GLN A 946 7.27 4.91 31.19
N LYS A 947 6.43 5.53 32.02
CA LYS A 947 4.97 5.51 31.84
C LYS A 947 4.54 6.25 30.56
N LEU A 948 5.19 7.36 30.23
CA LEU A 948 4.95 8.08 28.98
C LEU A 948 5.38 7.30 27.75
N GLN A 949 6.47 6.53 27.84
CA GLN A 949 6.92 5.64 26.78
C GLN A 949 5.94 4.48 26.59
N GLN A 950 5.46 3.87 27.68
CA GLN A 950 4.44 2.83 27.63
C GLN A 950 3.15 3.36 26.98
N PHE A 951 2.68 4.55 27.38
CA PHE A 951 1.49 5.16 26.79
C PHE A 951 1.64 5.44 25.28
N GLN A 952 2.83 5.81 24.82
CA GLN A 952 3.12 6.01 23.40
C GLN A 952 3.07 4.68 22.63
N ILE A 953 3.60 3.59 23.21
CA ILE A 953 3.53 2.24 22.64
C ILE A 953 2.07 1.79 22.54
N ASP A 954 1.30 1.96 23.62
CA ASP A 954 -0.12 1.59 23.66
C ASP A 954 -0.94 2.37 22.61
N LYS A 955 -0.60 3.65 22.39
CA LYS A 955 -1.20 4.48 21.34
C LYS A 955 -0.90 3.94 19.94
N GLU A 956 0.36 3.62 19.64
CA GLU A 956 0.77 3.11 18.33
C GLU A 956 0.12 1.75 18.04
N GLU A 957 -0.01 0.90 19.07
CA GLU A 957 -0.74 -0.36 18.98
C GLU A 957 -2.23 -0.13 18.70
N LEU A 958 -2.87 0.84 19.36
CA LEU A 958 -4.26 1.21 19.13
C LEU A 958 -4.49 1.75 17.71
N GLU A 959 -3.62 2.64 17.23
CA GLU A 959 -3.67 3.17 15.85
C GLU A 959 -3.53 2.05 14.81
N SER A 960 -2.61 1.10 15.04
CA SER A 960 -2.43 -0.09 14.20
C SER A 960 -3.69 -0.97 14.16
N ARG A 961 -4.32 -1.22 15.32
CA ARG A 961 -5.58 -1.99 15.40
C ARG A 961 -6.73 -1.28 14.69
N ILE A 962 -6.83 0.05 14.79
CA ILE A 962 -7.82 0.86 14.05
C ILE A 962 -7.62 0.71 12.53
N GLN A 963 -6.37 0.73 12.04
CA GLN A 963 -6.08 0.52 10.62
C GLN A 963 -6.47 -0.88 10.15
N GLN A 964 -6.20 -1.91 10.95
CA GLN A 964 -6.59 -3.30 10.65
C GLN A 964 -8.13 -3.47 10.59
N LEU A 965 -8.87 -2.78 11.47
CA LEU A 965 -10.32 -2.73 11.44
C LEU A 965 -10.83 -2.05 10.15
N GLN A 966 -10.23 -0.93 9.73
CA GLN A 966 -10.59 -0.24 8.49
C GLN A 966 -10.34 -1.11 7.24
N LEU A 967 -9.21 -1.81 7.18
CA LEU A 967 -8.89 -2.75 6.09
C LEU A 967 -9.89 -3.90 6.01
N SER A 968 -10.22 -4.50 7.17
CA SER A 968 -11.19 -5.59 7.25
C SER A 968 -12.59 -5.16 6.82
N LYS A 969 -12.98 -3.92 7.14
CA LYS A 969 -14.24 -3.32 6.69
C LYS A 969 -14.29 -3.12 5.18
N ASN A 970 -13.25 -2.56 4.57
CA ASN A 970 -13.22 -2.35 3.12
C ASN A 970 -13.37 -3.69 2.38
N LYS A 971 -12.67 -4.72 2.85
CA LYS A 971 -12.80 -6.08 2.34
C LYS A 971 -14.21 -6.65 2.52
N TYR A 972 -14.87 -6.39 3.65
CA TYR A 972 -16.26 -6.80 3.87
C TYR A 972 -17.22 -6.13 2.87
N LEU A 973 -17.05 -4.84 2.57
CA LEU A 973 -17.88 -4.12 1.59
C LEU A 973 -17.67 -4.64 0.17
N GLU A 974 -16.44 -4.98 -0.22
CA GLU A 974 -16.14 -5.60 -1.51
C GLU A 974 -16.85 -6.96 -1.66
N VAL A 975 -16.71 -7.84 -0.66
CA VAL A 975 -17.37 -9.16 -0.65
C VAL A 975 -18.89 -9.02 -0.66
N GLN A 976 -19.44 -7.99 0.00
CA GLN A 976 -20.87 -7.71 0.01
C GLN A 976 -21.38 -7.29 -1.38
N GLU A 977 -20.66 -6.44 -2.11
CA GLU A 977 -21.02 -6.05 -3.48
C GLU A 977 -20.90 -7.21 -4.45
N GLU A 978 -19.89 -8.07 -4.28
CA GLU A 978 -19.74 -9.30 -5.07
C GLU A 978 -20.89 -10.29 -4.80
N SER A 979 -21.27 -10.48 -3.54
CA SER A 979 -22.45 -11.27 -3.15
C SER A 979 -23.74 -10.75 -3.80
N LYS A 980 -23.93 -9.42 -3.87
CA LYS A 980 -25.08 -8.82 -4.58
C LYS A 980 -25.06 -9.10 -6.08
N ARG A 981 -23.88 -9.07 -6.73
CA ARG A 981 -23.74 -9.40 -8.16
C ARG A 981 -24.07 -10.86 -8.42
N GLU A 982 -23.51 -11.78 -7.63
CA GLU A 982 -23.78 -13.20 -7.76
C GLU A 982 -25.26 -13.54 -7.53
N LYS A 983 -25.93 -12.89 -6.56
CA LYS A 983 -27.39 -13.01 -6.40
C LYS A 983 -28.17 -12.59 -7.64
N LYS A 984 -27.76 -11.51 -8.32
CA LYS A 984 -28.42 -11.08 -9.58
C LYS A 984 -28.19 -12.07 -10.72
N ILE A 985 -26.98 -12.64 -10.82
CA ILE A 985 -26.67 -13.67 -11.82
C ILE A 985 -27.51 -14.93 -11.57
N LEU A 986 -27.56 -15.40 -10.31
CA LEU A 986 -28.40 -16.51 -9.87
C LEU A 986 -29.87 -16.29 -10.23
N GLN A 987 -30.38 -15.08 -10.00
CA GLN A 987 -31.75 -14.74 -10.37
C GLN A 987 -31.94 -14.79 -11.89
N GLY A 988 -31.04 -14.21 -12.69
CA GLY A 988 -31.13 -14.26 -14.16
C GLY A 988 -31.06 -15.68 -14.72
N VAL A 989 -30.24 -16.56 -14.14
CA VAL A 989 -30.19 -17.98 -14.54
C VAL A 989 -31.49 -18.70 -14.16
N ARG A 990 -32.07 -18.42 -12.99
CA ARG A 990 -33.39 -18.96 -12.60
C ARG A 990 -34.49 -18.50 -13.54
N ASP A 991 -34.51 -17.22 -13.88
CA ASP A 991 -35.50 -16.65 -14.78
C ASP A 991 -35.41 -17.32 -16.16
N ILE A 992 -34.19 -17.52 -16.70
CA ILE A 992 -33.98 -18.26 -17.97
C ILE A 992 -34.48 -19.70 -17.86
N ILE A 993 -34.24 -20.39 -16.74
CA ILE A 993 -34.72 -21.77 -16.53
C ILE A 993 -36.25 -21.82 -16.46
N ILE A 994 -36.88 -20.84 -15.82
CA ILE A 994 -38.35 -20.74 -15.70
C ILE A 994 -38.98 -20.42 -17.08
N ASP A 995 -38.36 -19.54 -17.85
CA ASP A 995 -38.84 -19.11 -19.17
C ASP A 995 -38.60 -20.15 -20.27
N LEU A 996 -37.85 -21.23 -20.00
CA LEU A 996 -37.72 -22.35 -20.91
C LEU A 996 -38.97 -23.24 -20.82
N PRO A 997 -39.88 -23.22 -21.82
CA PRO A 997 -41.07 -24.06 -21.78
C PRO A 997 -40.68 -25.53 -21.73
N ILE A 998 -41.20 -26.23 -20.72
CA ILE A 998 -41.11 -27.67 -20.58
C ILE A 998 -42.18 -28.27 -21.50
N PHE A 999 -41.80 -28.61 -22.72
CA PHE A 999 -42.71 -29.29 -23.63
C PHE A 999 -42.75 -30.78 -23.32
N SER A 1000 -43.95 -31.34 -23.16
CA SER A 1000 -44.14 -32.78 -23.32
C SER A 1000 -43.77 -33.19 -24.76
N PRO A 1001 -43.34 -34.44 -25.01
CA PRO A 1001 -43.06 -34.92 -26.37
C PRO A 1001 -44.22 -34.69 -27.35
N SER A 1002 -45.46 -34.69 -26.86
CA SER A 1002 -46.67 -34.37 -27.62
C SER A 1002 -46.84 -32.88 -27.97
N GLU A 1003 -46.36 -31.96 -27.13
CA GLU A 1003 -46.49 -30.51 -27.35
C GLU A 1003 -45.44 -29.93 -28.29
N VAL A 1004 -44.28 -30.59 -28.43
CA VAL A 1004 -43.23 -30.22 -29.40
C VAL A 1004 -43.77 -30.21 -30.83
N PHE A 1005 -44.70 -31.12 -31.14
CA PHE A 1005 -45.36 -31.18 -32.46
C PHE A 1005 -46.33 -30.01 -32.70
N SER A 1006 -46.90 -29.44 -31.64
CA SER A 1006 -47.89 -28.35 -31.72
C SER A 1006 -47.27 -26.97 -31.97
N PHE A 1007 -45.99 -26.80 -31.61
CA PHE A 1007 -45.21 -25.56 -31.79
C PHE A 1007 -44.38 -25.52 -33.07
N SER A 1008 -44.46 -26.55 -33.92
CA SER A 1008 -43.83 -26.50 -35.24
C SER A 1008 -44.58 -25.47 -36.10
N ASP A 1009 -43.90 -24.34 -36.26
CA ASP A 1009 -44.29 -23.16 -37.02
C ASP A 1009 -44.95 -23.52 -38.37
N GLN A 1010 -45.84 -22.67 -38.90
CA GLN A 1010 -46.50 -22.89 -40.20
C GLN A 1010 -45.52 -23.15 -41.37
N ARG A 1011 -44.22 -22.90 -41.18
CA ARG A 1011 -43.12 -23.23 -42.11
C ARG A 1011 -42.73 -24.71 -42.16
N PHE A 1012 -43.13 -25.51 -41.18
CA PHE A 1012 -42.83 -26.96 -41.10
C PHE A 1012 -43.98 -27.86 -41.59
N LYS A 1013 -45.15 -27.30 -41.91
CA LYS A 1013 -46.28 -28.09 -42.44
C LYS A 1013 -46.04 -28.72 -43.82
N ASN A 1014 -44.99 -28.31 -44.54
CA ASN A 1014 -44.71 -28.77 -45.90
C ASN A 1014 -43.49 -29.71 -46.03
N LYS A 1015 -42.85 -30.11 -44.93
CA LYS A 1015 -41.85 -31.17 -44.92
C LYS A 1015 -42.19 -32.12 -43.78
N GLN A 1016 -42.22 -33.42 -44.04
CA GLN A 1016 -42.21 -34.43 -42.98
C GLN A 1016 -41.00 -34.14 -42.09
N VAL A 1017 -41.23 -33.48 -40.95
CA VAL A 1017 -40.24 -33.40 -39.89
C VAL A 1017 -40.16 -34.81 -39.35
N ASP A 1018 -39.03 -35.47 -39.61
CA ASP A 1018 -38.80 -36.82 -39.15
C ASP A 1018 -38.84 -36.83 -37.61
N GLN A 1019 -39.33 -37.91 -37.02
CA GLN A 1019 -39.35 -38.07 -35.55
C GLN A 1019 -37.95 -37.88 -34.93
N GLU A 1020 -36.90 -38.08 -35.72
CA GLU A 1020 -35.51 -37.84 -35.32
C GLU A 1020 -35.19 -36.36 -35.07
N ASP A 1021 -35.72 -35.43 -35.87
CA ASP A 1021 -35.47 -33.99 -35.69
C ASP A 1021 -36.11 -33.46 -34.40
N ALA A 1022 -37.33 -33.92 -34.09
CA ALA A 1022 -38.00 -33.58 -32.84
C ALA A 1022 -37.25 -34.15 -31.61
N LYS A 1023 -36.72 -35.37 -31.75
CA LYS A 1023 -35.89 -36.02 -30.72
C LYS A 1023 -34.58 -35.26 -30.51
N LEU A 1024 -33.93 -34.82 -31.58
CA LEU A 1024 -32.70 -34.02 -31.53
C LEU A 1024 -32.93 -32.66 -30.85
N ILE A 1025 -34.03 -31.98 -31.17
CA ILE A 1025 -34.40 -30.70 -30.53
C ILE A 1025 -34.64 -30.90 -29.02
N LEU A 1026 -35.35 -31.97 -28.63
CA LEU A 1026 -35.55 -32.33 -27.22
C LEU A 1026 -34.22 -32.64 -26.51
N GLU A 1027 -33.31 -33.36 -27.17
CA GLU A 1027 -32.00 -33.71 -26.63
C GLU A 1027 -31.13 -32.47 -26.43
N VAL A 1028 -31.05 -31.58 -27.42
CA VAL A 1028 -30.33 -30.30 -27.32
C VAL A 1028 -30.90 -29.43 -26.21
N ARG A 1029 -32.23 -29.35 -26.07
CA ARG A 1029 -32.87 -28.59 -24.98
C ARG A 1029 -32.61 -29.19 -23.61
N ASN A 1030 -32.67 -30.52 -23.47
CA ASN A 1030 -32.35 -31.20 -22.22
C ASN A 1030 -30.88 -30.98 -21.84
N GLN A 1031 -29.98 -30.97 -22.83
CA GLN A 1031 -28.58 -30.65 -22.61
C GLN A 1031 -28.40 -29.20 -22.15
N GLN A 1032 -29.09 -28.23 -22.78
CA GLN A 1032 -29.08 -26.82 -22.36
C GLN A 1032 -29.59 -26.63 -20.92
N ILE A 1033 -30.70 -27.29 -20.55
CA ILE A 1033 -31.25 -27.26 -19.18
C ILE A 1033 -30.25 -27.87 -18.20
N THR A 1034 -29.59 -28.97 -18.57
CA THR A 1034 -28.57 -29.62 -17.74
C THR A 1034 -27.37 -28.70 -17.52
N THR A 1035 -26.87 -28.05 -18.56
CA THR A 1035 -25.79 -27.06 -18.46
C THR A 1035 -26.19 -25.87 -17.57
N LEU A 1036 -27.41 -25.34 -17.73
CA LEU A 1036 -27.90 -24.23 -16.90
C LEU A 1036 -28.05 -24.63 -15.43
N LYS A 1037 -28.46 -25.87 -15.13
CA LYS A 1037 -28.50 -26.39 -13.75
C LYS A 1037 -27.10 -26.53 -13.14
N VAL A 1038 -26.10 -26.93 -13.92
CA VAL A 1038 -24.69 -26.97 -13.46
C VAL A 1038 -24.20 -25.57 -13.12
N ILE A 1039 -24.44 -24.60 -14.01
CA ILE A 1039 -24.09 -23.18 -13.77
C ILE A 1039 -24.81 -22.65 -12.51
N LEU A 1040 -26.09 -22.97 -12.33
CA LEU A 1040 -26.85 -22.57 -11.14
C LEU A 1040 -26.22 -23.10 -9.85
N THR A 1041 -25.85 -24.38 -9.80
CA THR A 1041 -25.19 -25.01 -8.64
C THR A 1041 -23.81 -24.42 -8.36
N GLU A 1042 -23.02 -24.15 -9.40
CA GLU A 1042 -21.71 -23.51 -9.28
C GLU A 1042 -21.86 -22.10 -8.66
N LYS A 1043 -22.79 -21.30 -9.19
CA LYS A 1043 -23.06 -19.95 -8.68
C LYS A 1043 -23.61 -19.95 -7.26
N GLN A 1044 -24.42 -20.93 -6.90
CA GLN A 1044 -24.92 -21.09 -5.54
C GLN A 1044 -23.78 -21.41 -4.55
N THR A 1045 -22.86 -22.30 -4.92
CA THR A 1045 -21.64 -22.60 -4.14
C THR A 1045 -20.75 -21.36 -3.97
N GLN A 1046 -20.57 -20.56 -5.02
CA GLN A 1046 -19.82 -19.29 -4.96
C GLN A 1046 -20.47 -18.30 -3.99
N LEU A 1047 -21.80 -18.15 -4.03
CA LEU A 1047 -22.55 -17.28 -3.12
C LEU A 1047 -22.43 -17.73 -1.66
N GLU A 1048 -22.51 -19.03 -1.39
CA GLU A 1048 -22.31 -19.59 -0.04
C GLU A 1048 -20.88 -19.33 0.48
N THR A 1049 -19.88 -19.48 -0.39
CA THR A 1049 -18.48 -19.16 -0.06
C THR A 1049 -18.29 -17.69 0.30
N LEU A 1050 -18.89 -16.77 -0.47
CA LEU A 1050 -18.86 -15.34 -0.18
C LEU A 1050 -19.55 -15.01 1.15
N ASN A 1051 -20.71 -15.60 1.41
CA ASN A 1051 -21.43 -15.40 2.69
C ASN A 1051 -20.62 -15.90 3.89
N ASN A 1052 -19.95 -17.06 3.77
CA ASN A 1052 -19.04 -17.57 4.80
C ASN A 1052 -17.83 -16.64 5.01
N GLY A 1053 -17.30 -16.04 3.94
CA GLY A 1053 -16.27 -15.01 4.01
C GLY A 1053 -16.73 -13.76 4.77
N MET A 1054 -17.97 -13.31 4.53
CA MET A 1054 -18.57 -12.18 5.25
C MET A 1054 -18.71 -12.45 6.75
N ILE A 1055 -19.13 -13.66 7.13
CA ILE A 1055 -19.25 -14.06 8.55
C ILE A 1055 -17.88 -13.98 9.23
N LYS A 1056 -16.83 -14.57 8.63
CA LYS A 1056 -15.46 -14.52 9.18
C LYS A 1056 -14.94 -13.10 9.32
N LEU A 1057 -15.21 -12.23 8.34
CA LEU A 1057 -14.81 -10.82 8.41
C LEU A 1057 -15.57 -10.07 9.50
N LYS A 1058 -16.86 -10.37 9.71
CA LYS A 1058 -17.64 -9.81 10.80
C LYS A 1058 -17.10 -10.21 12.18
N ASP A 1059 -16.73 -11.48 12.35
CA ASP A 1059 -16.11 -11.98 13.58
C ASP A 1059 -14.75 -11.32 13.83
N LEU A 1060 -13.93 -11.18 12.77
CA LEU A 1060 -12.63 -10.52 12.85
C LEU A 1060 -12.76 -9.04 13.24
N MET A 1061 -13.70 -8.31 12.61
CA MET A 1061 -13.98 -6.92 12.98
C MET A 1061 -14.47 -6.80 14.43
N SER A 1062 -15.30 -7.73 14.89
CA SER A 1062 -15.77 -7.77 16.28
C SER A 1062 -14.60 -8.00 17.25
N ASN A 1063 -13.66 -8.88 16.92
CA ASN A 1063 -12.47 -9.12 17.72
C ASN A 1063 -11.55 -7.90 17.79
N TYR A 1064 -11.28 -7.24 16.66
CA TYR A 1064 -10.50 -6.00 16.65
C TYR A 1064 -11.18 -4.89 17.45
N PHE A 1065 -12.51 -4.81 17.37
CA PHE A 1065 -13.28 -3.85 18.16
C PHE A 1065 -13.13 -4.10 19.66
N VAL A 1066 -13.32 -5.33 20.13
CA VAL A 1066 -13.10 -5.70 21.53
C VAL A 1066 -11.66 -5.41 21.99
N GLN A 1067 -10.69 -5.59 21.09
CA GLN A 1067 -9.28 -5.28 21.34
C GLN A 1067 -8.95 -3.78 21.33
N ILE A 1068 -9.75 -2.94 20.68
CA ILE A 1068 -9.61 -1.48 20.69
C ILE A 1068 -10.23 -0.89 21.97
N MET A 1069 -11.29 -1.54 22.47
CA MET A 1069 -11.97 -1.13 23.71
C MET A 1069 -11.20 -1.53 24.98
N LYS A 1070 -10.41 -2.60 24.93
CA LYS A 1070 -9.49 -3.02 26.00
C LYS A 1070 -8.18 -2.25 25.91
#